data_AF-W3RI24-F1
#
_entry.id   AF-W3RI24-F1
#
_cell.length_a   1.000
_cell.length_b   1.000
_cell.length_c   1.000
_cell.angle_alpha   90.00
_cell.angle_beta   90.00
_cell.angle_gamma   90.00
#
_symmetry.space_group_name_H-M   'P 1'
#
loop_
_entity.id
_entity.type
_entity.pdbx_description
1 polymer ?
#
loop_
_entity_poly.entity_id
_entity_poly.type
_entity_poly.pdbx_seq_one_letter_code
_entity_poly.pdbx_strand_id
1 'polypeptide(L)'
;MSEVPFEFVVEGASKYCSALRGVAAGVAALAAIIVCPVDGARAQTPPSDPVAKAAFDVLDKHCARCHQEGRLIDREKPAKNFGNILKLEEIAASPHYILAGNALGSKLFRQIADREMPYDVVYEGETRYPHVTADDLQALERWIASLGANAASVCANRTPITPAALAGVIAADLERQPMGRKITTRYLTLTHLVNRCVDATAMKVYWQGAIKLINSLSRSPNVVKVETMDPDGAVLRLNLADIGWAAQDWETLLAIYPYAMQPPGRASESIVRITQTQVAAVRADWFAHAASQPPLYNDLMRLPNSLFELARDESVNIEANIRNFVAQRAGFQRSGVSQNNRMIERHTSRHGYLWTSYDFAGGRNNQDIFAFPLGPGLNGFQHDGGETIYSLPNGFQGYFLSMSTGSRLDKAPTTIVRDPSRKDSTVTNGISCMGCHDQGIRKARDEVRDVVVGARMLPRDIRDKVEALHPQHARMDAQLEADGKRFVSAMARAGLESSLKLNGVEPINALAKRYEDDVDLALAASELGVGREVLKSSAVDPKFYALVRRMEQGAVPRDQFEQAYKVLAAALTDQKVVQTAGTRSEPLPQAVRTDELSLTSDADYYRPGDGPVFTITSTRDCYLTLTNVDEKGEGTVLLPNRFQQDNFIRAGVPVRFPGPNAPFQYRMKDKGLENVVAVCSIRSDGADGIAHDFTRAAFTSVPNYTRALGRAIEVIPSAASEAAVAGAGNPPSINVRASIRAAIQVTVR
;
A
#
# COMPACT_ATOMS: atom_id res chain seq x y z
N MET A 1 29.09 57.43 -9.98
CA MET A 1 30.42 56.82 -10.20
C MET A 1 30.32 55.37 -9.80
N SER A 2 30.55 54.48 -10.78
CA SER A 2 30.93 53.06 -10.71
C SER A 2 29.99 52.03 -10.04
N GLU A 3 29.41 51.17 -10.90
CA GLU A 3 28.93 49.80 -10.65
C GLU A 3 30.09 48.84 -10.31
N VAL A 4 29.88 47.81 -9.46
CA VAL A 4 30.14 46.34 -9.66
C VAL A 4 29.51 45.51 -8.48
N PRO A 5 29.40 44.15 -8.46
CA PRO A 5 28.13 43.43 -8.26
C PRO A 5 28.05 42.53 -7.01
N PHE A 6 26.89 41.92 -6.79
CA PHE A 6 26.55 41.03 -5.68
C PHE A 6 26.91 39.56 -6.01
N GLU A 7 27.85 38.96 -5.27
CA GLU A 7 28.09 37.51 -5.21
C GLU A 7 28.24 37.06 -3.73
N PHE A 8 27.52 35.99 -3.40
CA PHE A 8 27.65 35.02 -2.28
C PHE A 8 28.36 35.42 -0.97
N VAL A 9 27.62 35.34 0.16
CA VAL A 9 27.99 34.50 1.32
C VAL A 9 26.71 34.03 2.05
N VAL A 10 26.36 32.75 1.90
CA VAL A 10 25.45 32.02 2.82
C VAL A 10 26.32 31.09 3.62
N GLU A 11 26.81 31.56 4.77
CA GLU A 11 27.41 30.70 5.81
C GLU A 11 27.39 31.48 7.12
N GLY A 12 26.50 31.12 8.05
CA GLY A 12 26.49 31.79 9.36
C GLY A 12 25.25 31.66 10.26
N ALA A 13 24.17 31.00 9.84
CA ALA A 13 22.93 30.97 10.62
C ALA A 13 22.78 29.76 11.59
N SER A 14 23.79 28.90 11.74
CA SER A 14 23.70 27.66 12.56
C SER A 14 24.21 27.80 14.00
N LYS A 15 24.86 28.92 14.39
CA LYS A 15 25.57 29.01 15.69
C LYS A 15 24.89 29.79 16.82
N TYR A 16 23.65 30.26 16.68
CA TYR A 16 23.02 31.14 17.69
C TYR A 16 21.85 30.54 18.49
N CYS A 17 21.64 29.22 18.51
CA CYS A 17 20.51 28.61 19.25
C CYS A 17 20.90 27.78 20.49
N SER A 18 22.14 27.92 20.99
CA SER A 18 22.57 27.20 22.20
C SER A 18 23.25 28.12 23.21
N ALA A 19 22.55 29.13 23.72
CA ALA A 19 22.87 29.76 24.99
C ALA A 19 21.71 30.65 25.43
N LEU A 20 21.05 30.29 26.53
CA LEU A 20 20.49 31.18 27.58
C LEU A 20 19.44 30.42 28.40
N ARG A 21 19.93 29.62 29.37
CA ARG A 21 19.21 29.36 30.61
C ARG A 21 19.86 30.23 31.67
N GLY A 22 19.14 31.21 32.21
CA GLY A 22 19.56 31.89 33.44
C GLY A 22 19.13 33.35 33.57
N VAL A 23 18.37 33.60 34.65
CA VAL A 23 18.19 34.86 35.40
C VAL A 23 17.10 35.83 34.91
N ALA A 24 16.27 36.20 35.87
CA ALA A 24 15.14 37.12 35.81
C ALA A 24 15.56 38.59 35.97
N ALA A 25 14.90 39.51 35.26
CA ALA A 25 14.46 40.85 35.69
C ALA A 25 13.88 41.59 34.48
N GLY A 26 12.74 42.26 34.64
CA GLY A 26 11.92 42.78 33.55
C GLY A 26 12.39 44.08 32.92
N VAL A 27 11.97 44.30 31.66
CA VAL A 27 11.61 45.58 31.01
C VAL A 27 10.71 45.24 29.82
N ALA A 28 9.67 46.05 29.59
CA ALA A 28 8.78 45.95 28.43
C ALA A 28 9.53 46.22 27.10
N ALA A 29 9.44 45.28 26.14
CA ALA A 29 9.88 45.49 24.76
C ALA A 29 9.03 44.64 23.80
N LEU A 30 8.69 45.22 22.64
CA LEU A 30 7.85 44.63 21.59
C LEU A 30 8.24 43.18 21.28
N ALA A 31 7.30 42.25 21.45
CA ALA A 31 7.44 40.89 20.97
C ALA A 31 7.32 40.86 19.44
N ALA A 32 8.46 40.95 18.75
CA ALA A 32 8.57 40.42 17.40
C ALA A 32 8.39 38.90 17.50
N ILE A 33 7.27 38.38 16.98
CA ILE A 33 7.05 36.95 16.83
C ILE A 33 8.09 36.45 15.82
N ILE A 34 9.21 35.95 16.32
CA ILE A 34 10.10 35.09 15.52
C ILE A 34 9.34 33.79 15.35
N VAL A 35 8.65 33.66 14.22
CA VAL A 35 8.17 32.38 13.73
C VAL A 35 9.40 31.57 13.38
N CYS A 36 9.86 30.73 14.30
CA CYS A 36 10.73 29.62 13.92
C CYS A 36 9.95 28.78 12.90
N PRO A 37 10.46 28.57 11.67
CA PRO A 37 9.83 27.64 10.77
C PRO A 37 9.77 26.29 11.48
N VAL A 38 8.55 25.79 11.67
CA VAL A 38 8.31 24.36 11.91
C VAL A 38 9.07 23.63 10.81
N ASP A 39 9.87 22.62 11.13
CA ASP A 39 10.62 21.81 10.16
C ASP A 39 9.66 21.24 9.09
N GLY A 40 9.41 22.06 8.07
CA GLY A 40 8.64 21.73 6.88
C GLY A 40 9.56 20.91 5.99
N ALA A 41 9.08 19.73 5.62
CA ALA A 41 9.58 18.86 4.55
C ALA A 41 10.97 19.24 4.02
N ARG A 42 12.03 18.58 4.50
CA ARG A 42 13.35 18.65 3.84
C ARG A 42 13.13 18.37 2.36
N ALA A 43 13.46 19.34 1.50
CA ALA A 43 13.48 19.15 0.06
C ALA A 43 14.36 17.92 -0.25
N GLN A 44 13.80 16.95 -0.98
CA GLN A 44 14.57 15.77 -1.38
C GLN A 44 15.75 16.26 -2.21
N THR A 45 16.96 16.05 -1.70
CA THR A 45 18.16 16.51 -2.38
C THR A 45 18.43 15.55 -3.53
N PRO A 46 18.60 16.04 -4.77
CA PRO A 46 18.96 15.17 -5.88
C PRO A 46 20.22 14.36 -5.53
N PRO A 47 20.27 13.07 -5.89
CA PRO A 47 21.47 12.26 -5.72
C PRO A 47 22.70 12.92 -6.33
N SER A 48 23.88 12.72 -5.73
CA SER A 48 25.15 13.21 -6.28
C SER A 48 25.66 12.34 -7.44
N ASP A 49 25.32 11.06 -7.44
CA ASP A 49 25.61 10.15 -8.54
C ASP A 49 24.88 10.60 -9.82
N PRO A 50 25.57 10.84 -10.95
CA PRO A 50 24.94 11.34 -12.17
C PRO A 50 23.84 10.45 -12.75
N VAL A 51 23.96 9.12 -12.60
CA VAL A 51 22.96 8.16 -13.13
C VAL A 51 21.70 8.21 -12.27
N ALA A 52 21.85 8.15 -10.95
CA ALA A 52 20.75 8.30 -10.01
C ALA A 52 20.11 9.69 -10.11
N LYS A 53 20.90 10.75 -10.33
CA LYS A 53 20.40 12.10 -10.56
C LYS A 53 19.54 12.19 -11.81
N ALA A 54 19.96 11.58 -12.93
CA ALA A 54 19.16 11.58 -14.14
C ALA A 54 17.80 10.89 -13.93
N ALA A 55 17.77 9.76 -13.24
CA ALA A 55 16.51 9.10 -12.87
C ALA A 55 15.65 9.95 -11.92
N PHE A 56 16.28 10.59 -10.92
CA PHE A 56 15.60 11.52 -10.02
C PHE A 56 14.94 12.66 -10.80
N ASP A 57 15.65 13.28 -11.74
CA ASP A 57 15.15 14.41 -12.53
C ASP A 57 13.94 13.99 -13.40
N VAL A 58 13.96 12.78 -13.97
CA VAL A 58 12.83 12.19 -14.71
C VAL A 58 11.62 12.01 -13.79
N LEU A 59 11.82 11.39 -12.62
CA LEU A 59 10.73 11.14 -11.66
C LEU A 59 10.20 12.45 -11.06
N ASP A 60 11.04 13.47 -10.90
CA ASP A 60 10.63 14.79 -10.44
C ASP A 60 9.76 15.50 -11.47
N LYS A 61 10.25 15.54 -12.71
CA LYS A 61 9.56 16.15 -13.85
C LYS A 61 8.18 15.54 -14.08
N HIS A 62 8.07 14.21 -13.99
CA HIS A 62 6.90 13.49 -14.46
C HIS A 62 5.98 12.93 -13.38
N CYS A 63 6.45 12.73 -12.14
CA CYS A 63 5.72 11.95 -11.13
C CYS A 63 5.57 12.63 -9.75
N ALA A 64 6.52 13.47 -9.33
CA ALA A 64 6.57 14.01 -7.96
C ALA A 64 5.30 14.75 -7.53
N ARG A 65 4.67 15.49 -8.45
CA ARG A 65 3.43 16.24 -8.20
C ARG A 65 2.27 15.40 -7.65
N CYS A 66 2.27 14.09 -7.90
CA CYS A 66 1.25 13.16 -7.42
C CYS A 66 1.80 12.15 -6.39
N HIS A 67 3.09 11.83 -6.48
CA HIS A 67 3.68 10.69 -5.79
C HIS A 67 4.85 11.03 -4.86
N GLN A 68 5.12 12.31 -4.61
CA GLN A 68 6.14 12.73 -3.63
C GLN A 68 5.50 13.52 -2.49
N GLU A 69 5.54 12.95 -1.28
CA GLU A 69 5.18 13.67 -0.06
C GLU A 69 6.02 14.95 0.05
N GLY A 70 5.36 16.06 0.39
CA GLY A 70 5.96 17.40 0.48
C GLY A 70 6.09 18.14 -0.86
N ARG A 71 5.76 17.51 -2.00
CA ARG A 71 5.79 18.14 -3.35
C ARG A 71 4.51 17.93 -4.15
N LEU A 72 3.42 17.60 -3.45
CA LEU A 72 2.12 17.35 -4.08
C LEU A 72 1.51 18.63 -4.64
N ILE A 73 0.91 18.55 -5.82
CA ILE A 73 0.14 19.63 -6.45
C ILE A 73 -1.32 19.17 -6.53
N ASP A 74 -2.25 20.01 -6.07
CA ASP A 74 -3.69 19.74 -6.05
C ASP A 74 -4.08 18.46 -5.26
N ARG A 75 -3.23 18.03 -4.31
CA ARG A 75 -3.46 16.83 -3.49
C ARG A 75 -2.98 17.02 -2.05
N GLU A 76 -3.78 16.56 -1.10
CA GLU A 76 -3.40 16.54 0.33
C GLU A 76 -2.54 15.31 0.69
N LYS A 77 -2.70 14.20 -0.04
CA LYS A 77 -2.00 12.93 0.19
C LYS A 77 -1.46 12.36 -1.11
N PRO A 78 -0.34 11.61 -1.06
CA PRO A 78 0.19 10.97 -2.25
C PRO A 78 -0.82 10.02 -2.89
N ALA A 79 -0.87 10.01 -4.22
CA ALA A 79 -1.72 9.10 -4.96
C ALA A 79 -1.36 7.64 -4.63
N LYS A 80 -2.38 6.78 -4.45
CA LYS A 80 -2.22 5.35 -4.17
C LYS A 80 -1.34 5.01 -2.95
N ASN A 81 -1.29 5.89 -1.93
CA ASN A 81 -0.37 5.76 -0.79
C ASN A 81 1.08 5.50 -1.24
N PHE A 82 1.51 6.18 -2.31
CA PHE A 82 2.84 6.08 -2.88
C PHE A 82 3.46 7.47 -2.92
N GLY A 83 4.13 7.84 -1.82
CA GLY A 83 4.63 9.20 -1.56
C GLY A 83 6.15 9.35 -1.57
N ASN A 84 6.89 8.38 -2.09
CA ASN A 84 8.35 8.36 -2.10
C ASN A 84 8.97 8.24 -3.48
N ILE A 85 8.30 8.71 -4.52
CA ILE A 85 8.81 8.55 -5.88
C ILE A 85 10.20 9.16 -6.10
N LEU A 86 10.61 10.17 -5.31
CA LEU A 86 11.95 10.77 -5.38
C LEU A 86 12.96 10.17 -4.39
N LYS A 87 12.53 9.24 -3.54
CA LYS A 87 13.43 8.55 -2.62
C LYS A 87 13.96 7.29 -3.27
N LEU A 88 14.89 7.46 -4.21
CA LEU A 88 15.38 6.40 -5.10
C LEU A 88 15.84 5.14 -4.35
N GLU A 89 16.56 5.30 -3.23
CA GLU A 89 17.02 4.18 -2.41
C GLU A 89 15.85 3.36 -1.82
N GLU A 90 14.79 4.03 -1.35
CA GLU A 90 13.63 3.35 -0.77
C GLU A 90 12.80 2.61 -1.82
N ILE A 91 12.56 3.22 -2.99
CA ILE A 91 11.83 2.55 -4.07
C ILE A 91 12.64 1.41 -4.68
N ALA A 92 13.98 1.54 -4.73
CA ALA A 92 14.90 0.49 -5.15
C ALA A 92 14.92 -0.70 -4.18
N ALA A 93 14.68 -0.47 -2.89
CA ALA A 93 14.65 -1.52 -1.88
C ALA A 93 13.41 -2.43 -1.97
N SER A 94 12.35 -1.99 -2.66
CA SER A 94 11.09 -2.74 -2.78
C SER A 94 10.96 -3.43 -4.14
N PRO A 95 10.96 -4.78 -4.18
CA PRO A 95 10.79 -5.54 -5.43
C PRO A 95 9.42 -5.30 -6.09
N HIS A 96 8.45 -4.81 -5.32
CA HIS A 96 7.15 -4.41 -5.85
C HIS A 96 7.26 -3.24 -6.85
N TYR A 97 8.23 -2.35 -6.67
CA TYR A 97 8.44 -1.19 -7.54
C TYR A 97 9.59 -1.41 -8.51
N ILE A 98 10.75 -1.85 -7.99
CA ILE A 98 12.01 -1.96 -8.72
C ILE A 98 12.61 -3.34 -8.50
N LEU A 99 12.86 -4.05 -9.60
CA LEU A 99 13.74 -5.22 -9.64
C LEU A 99 15.13 -4.72 -10.02
N ALA A 100 16.03 -4.63 -9.03
CA ALA A 100 17.40 -4.15 -9.23
C ALA A 100 18.09 -4.91 -10.38
N GLY A 101 18.68 -4.18 -11.33
CA GLY A 101 19.31 -4.74 -12.51
C GLY A 101 18.35 -4.99 -13.69
N ASN A 102 17.04 -5.14 -13.44
CA ASN A 102 16.04 -5.52 -14.43
C ASN A 102 14.95 -4.43 -14.58
N ALA A 103 15.26 -3.40 -15.39
CA ALA A 103 14.32 -2.31 -15.68
C ALA A 103 13.01 -2.81 -16.30
N LEU A 104 13.09 -3.70 -17.30
CA LEU A 104 11.92 -4.18 -18.03
C LEU A 104 11.02 -5.09 -17.19
N GLY A 105 11.53 -5.69 -16.12
CA GLY A 105 10.74 -6.42 -15.12
C GLY A 105 10.16 -5.51 -14.03
N SER A 106 10.80 -4.37 -13.76
CA SER A 106 10.42 -3.44 -12.70
C SER A 106 9.04 -2.82 -12.95
N LYS A 107 8.13 -2.92 -11.98
CA LYS A 107 6.76 -2.41 -12.11
C LYS A 107 6.71 -0.91 -12.40
N LEU A 108 7.52 -0.11 -11.70
CA LEU A 108 7.54 1.35 -11.92
C LEU A 108 7.90 1.68 -13.37
N PHE A 109 8.95 1.04 -13.89
CA PHE A 109 9.39 1.23 -15.25
C PHE A 109 8.33 0.77 -16.27
N ARG A 110 7.76 -0.42 -16.08
CA ARG A 110 6.69 -0.95 -16.94
C ARG A 110 5.47 -0.05 -16.98
N GLN A 111 5.04 0.50 -15.85
CA GLN A 111 3.91 1.45 -15.84
C GLN A 111 4.17 2.68 -16.71
N ILE A 112 5.42 3.15 -16.79
CA ILE A 112 5.80 4.29 -17.64
C ILE A 112 5.91 3.83 -19.10
N ALA A 113 6.61 2.73 -19.36
CA ALA A 113 6.82 2.19 -20.71
C ALA A 113 5.52 1.76 -21.40
N ASP A 114 4.58 1.18 -20.65
CA ASP A 114 3.28 0.71 -21.15
C ASP A 114 2.21 1.83 -21.15
N ARG A 115 2.61 3.10 -20.92
CA ARG A 115 1.74 4.29 -20.91
C ARG A 115 0.64 4.26 -19.84
N GLU A 116 0.85 3.56 -18.74
CA GLU A 116 -0.05 3.61 -17.59
C GLU A 116 0.21 4.84 -16.71
N MET A 117 1.41 5.42 -16.83
CA MET A 117 1.88 6.59 -16.09
C MET A 117 2.69 7.55 -17.00
N PRO A 118 2.64 8.88 -16.77
CA PRO A 118 1.81 9.58 -15.79
C PRO A 118 0.32 9.58 -16.19
N TYR A 119 -0.54 9.17 -15.25
CA TYR A 119 -1.97 8.95 -15.54
C TYR A 119 -2.71 10.23 -15.94
N ASP A 120 -2.39 11.35 -15.29
CA ASP A 120 -2.97 12.66 -15.56
C ASP A 120 -2.69 13.14 -17.00
N VAL A 121 -1.47 12.91 -17.49
CA VAL A 121 -1.10 13.27 -18.87
C VAL A 121 -1.66 12.29 -19.89
N VAL A 122 -1.63 10.99 -19.61
CA VAL A 122 -2.04 9.96 -20.59
C VAL A 122 -3.56 9.80 -20.67
N TYR A 123 -4.26 9.83 -19.54
CA TYR A 123 -5.68 9.50 -19.44
C TYR A 123 -6.58 10.68 -19.08
N GLU A 124 -6.09 11.68 -18.34
CA GLU A 124 -6.88 12.86 -17.95
C GLU A 124 -6.67 14.05 -18.90
N GLY A 125 -5.75 13.94 -19.85
CA GLY A 125 -5.52 14.97 -20.88
C GLY A 125 -4.87 16.25 -20.34
N GLU A 126 -4.13 16.17 -19.24
CA GLU A 126 -3.36 17.30 -18.72
C GLU A 126 -2.26 17.71 -19.73
N THR A 127 -2.21 19.00 -20.07
CA THR A 127 -1.34 19.55 -21.12
C THR A 127 -0.22 20.44 -20.59
N ARG A 128 -0.25 20.82 -19.31
CA ARG A 128 0.79 21.65 -18.67
C ARG A 128 2.12 20.91 -18.50
N TYR A 129 2.09 19.57 -18.46
CA TYR A 129 3.26 18.74 -18.24
C TYR A 129 3.61 17.95 -19.51
N PRO A 130 4.90 17.84 -19.86
CA PRO A 130 5.32 17.13 -21.06
C PRO A 130 5.12 15.61 -20.92
N HIS A 131 4.96 14.91 -22.05
CA HIS A 131 5.02 13.45 -22.09
C HIS A 131 6.43 12.93 -21.75
N VAL A 132 6.49 11.69 -21.27
CA VAL A 132 7.75 10.98 -21.05
C VAL A 132 8.42 10.71 -22.40
N THR A 133 9.69 11.08 -22.52
CA THR A 133 10.48 10.91 -23.74
C THR A 133 11.27 9.60 -23.74
N ALA A 134 11.80 9.23 -24.90
CA ALA A 134 12.70 8.07 -24.99
C ALA A 134 14.01 8.25 -24.19
N ASP A 135 14.51 9.47 -24.04
CA ASP A 135 15.67 9.77 -23.20
C ASP A 135 15.34 9.64 -21.72
N ASP A 136 14.13 10.04 -21.31
CA ASP A 136 13.64 9.87 -19.94
C ASP A 136 13.56 8.37 -19.57
N LEU A 137 13.01 7.53 -20.45
CA LEU A 137 12.99 6.07 -20.25
C LEU A 137 14.41 5.48 -20.16
N GLN A 138 15.31 5.91 -21.04
CA GLN A 138 16.68 5.41 -21.04
C GLN A 138 17.45 5.80 -19.76
N ALA A 139 17.16 6.98 -19.18
CA ALA A 139 17.73 7.39 -17.90
C ALA A 139 17.26 6.50 -16.74
N LEU A 140 15.96 6.18 -16.68
CA LEU A 140 15.42 5.26 -15.68
C LEU A 140 15.98 3.85 -15.83
N GLU A 141 16.10 3.36 -17.06
CA GLU A 141 16.69 2.04 -17.34
C GLU A 141 18.13 1.94 -16.84
N ARG A 142 18.98 2.91 -17.15
CA ARG A 142 20.38 2.94 -16.72
C ARG A 142 20.51 2.96 -15.20
N TRP A 143 19.65 3.71 -14.51
CA TRP A 143 19.62 3.73 -13.06
C TRP A 143 19.21 2.38 -12.49
N ILE A 144 18.13 1.76 -12.98
CA ILE A 144 17.71 0.44 -12.48
C ILE A 144 18.79 -0.61 -12.75
N ALA A 145 19.43 -0.58 -13.93
CA ALA A 145 20.53 -1.46 -14.27
C ALA A 145 21.71 -1.32 -13.29
N SER A 146 22.07 -0.08 -12.90
CA SER A 146 23.18 0.16 -11.96
C SER A 146 22.92 -0.36 -10.54
N LEU A 147 21.64 -0.49 -10.13
CA LEU A 147 21.27 -1.08 -8.83
C LEU A 147 21.66 -2.55 -8.74
N GLY A 148 21.62 -3.30 -9.86
CA GLY A 148 21.97 -4.71 -9.91
C GLY A 148 23.43 -4.99 -9.54
N ALA A 149 24.33 -4.04 -9.80
CA ALA A 149 25.73 -4.12 -9.43
C ALA A 149 25.98 -3.88 -7.92
N ASN A 150 25.05 -3.22 -7.23
CA ASN A 150 25.20 -2.78 -5.83
C ASN A 150 24.40 -3.63 -4.81
N ALA A 151 23.49 -4.49 -5.29
CA ALA A 151 22.52 -5.22 -4.45
C ALA A 151 23.09 -6.41 -3.63
N ALA A 152 24.40 -6.68 -3.70
CA ALA A 152 24.98 -7.91 -3.15
C ALA A 152 25.73 -7.78 -1.81
N SER A 153 26.04 -6.57 -1.30
CA SER A 153 27.10 -6.46 -0.26
C SER A 153 26.65 -6.11 1.16
N VAL A 154 25.50 -5.48 1.38
CA VAL A 154 25.19 -4.92 2.72
C VAL A 154 24.60 -5.94 3.70
N CYS A 155 23.96 -7.01 3.21
CA CYS A 155 23.26 -8.00 4.05
C CYS A 155 23.68 -9.46 3.89
N ALA A 156 24.63 -9.76 3.00
CA ALA A 156 25.05 -11.13 2.72
C ALA A 156 25.67 -11.85 3.94
N ASN A 157 26.15 -11.10 4.94
CA ASN A 157 26.86 -11.65 6.11
C ASN A 157 26.01 -11.76 7.39
N ARG A 158 24.73 -11.35 7.37
CA ARG A 158 23.89 -11.42 8.59
C ARG A 158 23.30 -12.82 8.73
N THR A 159 23.49 -13.47 9.88
CA THR A 159 22.85 -14.76 10.17
C THR A 159 21.35 -14.56 10.31
N PRO A 160 20.50 -15.23 9.50
CA PRO A 160 19.05 -15.09 9.61
C PRO A 160 18.56 -15.56 10.99
N ILE A 161 17.60 -14.83 11.56
CA ILE A 161 16.84 -15.28 12.73
C ILE A 161 15.97 -16.44 12.27
N THR A 162 16.32 -17.65 12.73
CA THR A 162 15.58 -18.87 12.40
C THR A 162 14.31 -19.00 13.25
N PRO A 163 13.32 -19.80 12.81
CA PRO A 163 12.13 -20.10 13.60
C PRO A 163 12.47 -20.69 14.99
N ALA A 164 13.50 -21.55 15.06
CA ALA A 164 13.97 -22.12 16.33
C ALA A 164 14.58 -21.07 17.26
N ALA A 165 15.36 -20.11 16.73
CA ALA A 165 15.91 -19.00 17.51
C ALA A 165 14.78 -18.10 18.06
N LEU A 166 13.78 -17.79 17.25
CA LEU A 166 12.57 -17.07 17.67
C LEU A 166 11.83 -17.79 18.80
N ALA A 167 11.62 -19.12 18.67
CA ALA A 167 11.01 -19.91 19.73
C ALA A 167 11.83 -19.87 21.03
N GLY A 168 13.16 -19.84 20.94
CA GLY A 168 14.05 -19.65 22.10
C GLY A 168 13.82 -18.32 22.81
N VAL A 169 13.75 -17.22 22.07
CA VAL A 169 13.48 -15.87 22.63
C VAL A 169 12.11 -15.84 23.34
N ILE A 170 11.07 -16.38 22.70
CA ILE A 170 9.72 -16.42 23.25
C ILE A 170 9.67 -17.27 24.53
N ALA A 171 10.26 -18.47 24.51
CA ALA A 171 10.28 -19.34 25.68
C ALA A 171 11.00 -18.68 26.87
N ALA A 172 12.13 -18.03 26.62
CA ALA A 172 12.89 -17.31 27.65
C ALA A 172 12.11 -16.12 28.24
N ASP A 173 11.35 -15.38 27.43
CA ASP A 173 10.48 -14.32 27.95
C ASP A 173 9.32 -14.89 28.78
N LEU A 174 8.64 -15.95 28.31
CA LEU A 174 7.55 -16.60 29.04
C LEU A 174 7.98 -17.11 30.42
N GLU A 175 9.23 -17.58 30.57
CA GLU A 175 9.76 -18.01 31.86
C GLU A 175 9.82 -16.86 32.87
N ARG A 176 10.14 -15.65 32.41
CA ARG A 176 10.25 -14.42 33.22
C ARG A 176 8.90 -13.77 33.55
N GLN A 177 7.84 -14.13 32.83
CA GLN A 177 6.52 -13.56 33.10
C GLN A 177 5.91 -14.06 34.42
N PRO A 178 5.08 -13.24 35.11
CA PRO A 178 4.33 -13.71 36.28
C PRO A 178 3.42 -14.90 35.93
N MET A 179 3.31 -15.88 36.83
CA MET A 179 2.58 -17.13 36.57
C MET A 179 1.16 -16.93 36.03
N GLY A 180 0.38 -16.02 36.62
CA GLY A 180 -0.99 -15.73 36.18
C GLY A 180 -1.10 -15.02 34.82
N ARG A 181 0.01 -14.53 34.28
CA ARG A 181 0.07 -13.80 33.00
C ARG A 181 0.52 -14.67 31.84
N LYS A 182 1.27 -15.74 32.13
CA LYS A 182 1.89 -16.62 31.12
C LYS A 182 0.88 -17.17 30.10
N ILE A 183 -0.28 -17.62 30.56
CA ILE A 183 -1.30 -18.25 29.72
C ILE A 183 -1.85 -17.27 28.68
N THR A 184 -1.96 -15.97 29.02
CA THR A 184 -2.52 -14.94 28.15
C THR A 184 -1.45 -14.13 27.39
N THR A 185 -0.17 -14.47 27.54
CA THR A 185 0.90 -13.81 26.79
C THR A 185 0.95 -14.32 25.34
N ARG A 186 1.08 -13.40 24.40
CA ARG A 186 1.17 -13.60 22.94
C ARG A 186 2.23 -12.68 22.37
N TYR A 187 2.60 -12.89 21.12
CA TYR A 187 3.67 -12.13 20.46
C TYR A 187 3.28 -11.72 19.05
N LEU A 188 3.70 -10.50 18.67
CA LEU A 188 3.77 -10.10 17.27
C LEU A 188 5.23 -10.09 16.82
N THR A 189 5.50 -10.52 15.59
CA THR A 189 6.88 -10.67 15.10
C THR A 189 7.15 -9.94 13.78
N LEU A 190 8.30 -9.29 13.70
CA LEU A 190 8.86 -8.59 12.54
C LEU A 190 10.23 -9.18 12.12
N THR A 191 10.58 -10.39 12.60
CA THR A 191 11.88 -11.03 12.38
C THR A 191 12.23 -11.19 10.90
N HIS A 192 11.24 -11.49 10.05
CA HIS A 192 11.42 -11.56 8.60
C HIS A 192 11.83 -10.21 7.98
N LEU A 193 11.42 -9.06 8.55
CA LEU A 193 11.87 -7.75 8.09
C LEU A 193 13.29 -7.44 8.56
N VAL A 194 13.67 -7.90 9.76
CA VAL A 194 15.07 -7.85 10.23
C VAL A 194 15.97 -8.71 9.35
N ASN A 195 15.53 -9.93 9.01
CA ASN A 195 16.21 -10.83 8.06
C ASN A 195 16.32 -10.21 6.66
N ARG A 196 15.33 -9.41 6.25
CA ARG A 196 15.35 -8.66 4.98
C ARG A 196 16.19 -7.38 5.04
N CYS A 197 16.73 -7.04 6.21
CA CYS A 197 17.46 -5.80 6.47
C CYS A 197 16.68 -4.54 6.14
N VAL A 198 15.41 -4.48 6.54
CA VAL A 198 14.70 -3.21 6.52
C VAL A 198 15.45 -2.19 7.38
N ASP A 199 15.61 -0.97 6.88
CA ASP A 199 16.32 0.09 7.57
C ASP A 199 15.60 0.51 8.87
N ALA A 200 16.35 1.14 9.78
CA ALA A 200 15.85 1.51 11.10
C ALA A 200 14.65 2.49 11.07
N THR A 201 14.58 3.36 10.06
CA THR A 201 13.50 4.36 9.94
C THR A 201 12.20 3.66 9.56
N ALA A 202 12.23 2.81 8.52
CA ALA A 202 11.07 2.00 8.14
C ALA A 202 10.68 1.02 9.26
N MET A 203 11.65 0.38 9.92
CA MET A 203 11.37 -0.50 11.06
C MET A 203 10.64 0.22 12.19
N LYS A 204 11.03 1.46 12.52
CA LYS A 204 10.32 2.28 13.53
C LYS A 204 8.85 2.49 13.15
N VAL A 205 8.57 2.77 11.88
CA VAL A 205 7.18 2.94 11.40
C VAL A 205 6.41 1.63 11.53
N TYR A 206 7.01 0.50 11.12
CA TYR A 206 6.38 -0.81 11.24
C TYR A 206 6.09 -1.19 12.70
N TRP A 207 7.00 -0.91 13.63
CA TRP A 207 6.73 -1.12 15.05
C TRP A 207 5.55 -0.29 15.53
N GLN A 208 5.54 1.00 15.19
CA GLN A 208 4.43 1.87 15.55
C GLN A 208 3.10 1.41 14.93
N GLY A 209 3.12 0.88 13.69
CA GLY A 209 1.94 0.32 13.03
C GLY A 209 1.33 -0.83 13.84
N ALA A 210 2.15 -1.77 14.30
CA ALA A 210 1.71 -2.88 15.13
C ALA A 210 1.11 -2.40 16.46
N ILE A 211 1.76 -1.47 17.16
CA ILE A 211 1.31 -0.97 18.48
C ILE A 211 0.05 -0.11 18.35
N LYS A 212 -0.03 0.73 17.31
CA LYS A 212 -1.22 1.54 17.01
C LYS A 212 -2.42 0.63 16.78
N LEU A 213 -2.27 -0.44 15.97
CA LEU A 213 -3.35 -1.36 15.70
C LEU A 213 -3.78 -2.18 16.94
N ILE A 214 -2.83 -2.66 17.75
CA ILE A 214 -3.15 -3.33 19.03
C ILE A 214 -4.08 -2.46 19.89
N ASN A 215 -3.79 -1.17 20.00
CA ASN A 215 -4.62 -0.25 20.77
C ASN A 215 -5.94 0.09 20.06
N SER A 216 -5.97 0.19 18.74
CA SER A 216 -7.20 0.39 17.95
C SER A 216 -8.14 -0.81 17.97
N LEU A 217 -7.64 -2.01 18.32
CA LEU A 217 -8.44 -3.23 18.49
C LEU A 217 -8.70 -3.59 19.96
N SER A 218 -8.24 -2.75 20.89
CA SER A 218 -8.39 -2.98 22.32
C SER A 218 -9.78 -2.63 22.81
N ARG A 219 -10.35 -3.49 23.65
CA ARG A 219 -11.60 -3.24 24.38
C ARG A 219 -11.35 -2.84 25.83
N SER A 220 -10.08 -2.65 26.20
CA SER A 220 -9.64 -2.19 27.52
C SER A 220 -9.63 -0.66 27.60
N PRO A 221 -9.93 -0.07 28.76
CA PRO A 221 -9.77 1.37 28.98
C PRO A 221 -8.30 1.81 29.09
N ASN A 222 -7.37 0.87 29.30
CA ASN A 222 -5.96 1.19 29.43
C ASN A 222 -5.29 1.25 28.07
N VAL A 223 -4.46 2.27 27.87
CA VAL A 223 -3.54 2.33 26.72
C VAL A 223 -2.39 1.37 26.98
N VAL A 224 -2.12 0.50 26.00
CA VAL A 224 -1.03 -0.48 26.09
C VAL A 224 0.20 0.06 25.41
N LYS A 225 1.31 0.08 26.15
CA LYS A 225 2.65 0.24 25.61
C LYS A 225 3.27 -1.14 25.46
N VAL A 226 3.81 -1.43 24.29
CA VAL A 226 4.36 -2.75 23.96
C VAL A 226 5.86 -2.75 24.15
N GLU A 227 6.38 -3.81 24.77
CA GLU A 227 7.81 -4.03 24.95
C GLU A 227 8.36 -4.97 23.87
N THR A 228 9.63 -4.79 23.50
CA THR A 228 10.37 -5.64 22.57
C THR A 228 11.32 -6.58 23.31
N MET A 229 11.37 -7.86 22.90
CA MET A 229 12.03 -8.93 23.65
C MET A 229 13.43 -9.29 23.16
N ASP A 230 13.88 -8.64 22.09
CA ASP A 230 15.16 -8.88 21.41
C ASP A 230 15.88 -7.56 21.10
N PRO A 231 17.21 -7.58 20.92
CA PRO A 231 17.99 -6.38 20.63
C PRO A 231 17.60 -5.69 19.31
N ASP A 232 17.12 -6.47 18.34
CA ASP A 232 16.65 -5.98 17.05
C ASP A 232 15.17 -5.51 17.09
N GLY A 233 14.55 -5.60 18.27
CA GLY A 233 13.14 -5.36 18.60
C GLY A 233 12.11 -5.93 17.63
N ALA A 234 12.43 -7.06 17.03
CA ALA A 234 11.55 -7.79 16.14
C ALA A 234 10.43 -8.56 16.84
N VAL A 235 10.48 -8.76 18.15
CA VAL A 235 9.54 -9.59 18.92
C VAL A 235 8.80 -8.73 19.94
N LEU A 236 7.54 -8.43 19.64
CA LEU A 236 6.67 -7.55 20.41
C LEU A 236 5.79 -8.38 21.35
N ARG A 237 5.90 -8.17 22.66
CA ARG A 237 5.10 -8.90 23.67
C ARG A 237 3.74 -8.24 23.88
N LEU A 238 2.69 -9.03 23.79
CA LEU A 238 1.31 -8.65 24.08
C LEU A 238 0.75 -9.56 25.19
N ASN A 239 -0.10 -9.03 26.07
CA ASN A 239 -0.94 -9.87 26.91
C ASN A 239 -2.41 -9.61 26.60
N LEU A 240 -3.17 -10.67 26.32
CA LEU A 240 -4.57 -10.58 25.92
C LEU A 240 -5.42 -9.85 26.97
N ALA A 241 -5.12 -10.02 28.26
CA ALA A 241 -5.84 -9.35 29.34
C ALA A 241 -5.67 -7.82 29.32
N ASP A 242 -4.54 -7.30 28.84
CA ASP A 242 -4.29 -5.85 28.80
C ASP A 242 -5.14 -5.13 27.76
N ILE A 243 -5.54 -5.85 26.71
CA ILE A 243 -6.35 -5.34 25.60
C ILE A 243 -7.81 -5.80 25.67
N GLY A 244 -8.21 -6.48 26.75
CA GLY A 244 -9.57 -6.96 26.94
C GLY A 244 -9.95 -8.10 25.98
N TRP A 245 -8.97 -8.90 25.54
CA TRP A 245 -9.18 -10.09 24.72
C TRP A 245 -9.26 -11.36 25.55
N ALA A 246 -10.19 -12.23 25.19
CA ALA A 246 -10.23 -13.62 25.62
C ALA A 246 -9.33 -14.47 24.73
N ALA A 247 -8.99 -15.69 25.19
CA ALA A 247 -8.22 -16.64 24.38
C ALA A 247 -8.88 -16.90 23.02
N GLN A 248 -10.22 -16.96 22.98
CA GLN A 248 -10.97 -17.18 21.74
C GLN A 248 -10.78 -16.07 20.70
N ASP A 249 -10.57 -14.81 21.10
CA ASP A 249 -10.31 -13.72 20.14
C ASP A 249 -8.98 -13.96 19.40
N TRP A 250 -7.97 -14.51 20.10
CA TRP A 250 -6.71 -14.92 19.48
C TRP A 250 -6.89 -16.11 18.53
N GLU A 251 -7.69 -17.11 18.91
CA GLU A 251 -7.96 -18.26 18.05
C GLU A 251 -8.74 -17.87 16.78
N THR A 252 -9.64 -16.87 16.84
CA THR A 252 -10.30 -16.29 15.66
C THR A 252 -9.29 -15.72 14.66
N LEU A 253 -8.23 -15.07 15.15
CA LEU A 253 -7.14 -14.58 14.31
C LEU A 253 -6.36 -15.76 13.69
N LEU A 254 -6.05 -16.79 14.48
CA LEU A 254 -5.32 -17.97 13.99
C LEU A 254 -6.09 -18.81 12.97
N ALA A 255 -7.43 -18.72 12.96
CA ALA A 255 -8.28 -19.47 12.04
C ALA A 255 -7.98 -19.18 10.55
N ILE A 256 -7.42 -18.00 10.24
CA ILE A 256 -7.04 -17.61 8.88
C ILE A 256 -5.54 -17.28 8.73
N TYR A 257 -4.71 -17.62 9.73
CA TYR A 257 -3.28 -17.30 9.70
C TYR A 257 -2.50 -18.25 8.76
N PRO A 258 -1.91 -17.76 7.65
CA PRO A 258 -1.31 -18.63 6.64
C PRO A 258 0.05 -19.20 7.08
N TYR A 259 0.70 -18.61 8.08
CA TYR A 259 2.04 -18.98 8.54
C TYR A 259 2.03 -19.81 9.83
N ALA A 260 0.92 -20.49 10.14
CA ALA A 260 0.79 -21.38 11.30
C ALA A 260 1.73 -22.61 11.19
N MET A 261 2.97 -22.43 11.62
CA MET A 261 4.05 -23.41 11.62
C MET A 261 4.70 -23.45 13.00
N GLN A 262 5.25 -24.60 13.37
CA GLN A 262 5.94 -24.78 14.65
C GLN A 262 7.29 -25.47 14.45
N PRO A 263 8.42 -24.85 14.88
CA PRO A 263 9.71 -25.51 14.86
C PRO A 263 9.76 -26.64 15.91
N PRO A 264 10.49 -27.73 15.67
CA PRO A 264 10.63 -28.80 16.65
C PRO A 264 11.44 -28.34 17.87
N GLY A 265 11.27 -29.05 18.99
CA GLY A 265 12.13 -28.92 20.17
C GLY A 265 11.44 -28.36 21.42
N ARG A 266 12.17 -28.42 22.54
CA ARG A 266 11.65 -28.14 23.89
C ARG A 266 11.09 -26.74 24.05
N ALA A 267 11.67 -25.74 23.38
CA ALA A 267 11.18 -24.36 23.46
C ALA A 267 9.74 -24.26 22.94
N SER A 268 9.47 -24.80 21.75
CA SER A 268 8.13 -24.84 21.15
C SER A 268 7.12 -25.63 21.99
N GLU A 269 7.51 -26.79 22.50
CA GLU A 269 6.68 -27.59 23.41
C GLU A 269 6.33 -26.83 24.69
N SER A 270 7.30 -26.09 25.24
CA SER A 270 7.11 -25.24 26.42
C SER A 270 6.15 -24.09 26.13
N ILE A 271 6.28 -23.42 24.98
CA ILE A 271 5.40 -22.33 24.56
C ILE A 271 3.95 -22.82 24.51
N VAL A 272 3.68 -23.95 23.83
CA VAL A 272 2.32 -24.49 23.72
C VAL A 272 1.76 -24.85 25.09
N ARG A 273 2.54 -25.56 25.92
CA ARG A 273 2.12 -25.94 27.26
C ARG A 273 1.79 -24.73 28.15
N ILE A 274 2.59 -23.66 28.06
CA ILE A 274 2.45 -22.47 28.89
C ILE A 274 1.30 -21.58 28.43
N THR A 275 1.22 -21.31 27.13
CA THR A 275 0.26 -20.34 26.54
C THR A 275 -1.10 -20.96 26.22
N GLN A 276 -1.19 -22.29 26.29
CA GLN A 276 -2.37 -23.09 25.95
C GLN A 276 -2.91 -22.83 24.53
N THR A 277 -2.05 -22.40 23.61
CA THR A 277 -2.36 -22.25 22.18
C THR A 277 -1.26 -22.89 21.35
N GLN A 278 -1.60 -23.37 20.16
CA GLN A 278 -0.62 -23.98 19.25
C GLN A 278 0.27 -22.92 18.59
N VAL A 279 -0.22 -21.68 18.44
CA VAL A 279 0.52 -20.57 17.83
C VAL A 279 0.43 -19.35 18.74
N ALA A 280 1.49 -19.11 19.51
CA ALA A 280 1.56 -17.95 20.41
C ALA A 280 2.10 -16.67 19.74
N ALA A 281 2.62 -16.77 18.52
CA ALA A 281 3.26 -15.68 17.81
C ALA A 281 2.71 -15.53 16.38
N VAL A 282 2.40 -14.29 16.00
CA VAL A 282 1.87 -13.93 14.68
C VAL A 282 2.72 -12.84 14.05
N ARG A 283 2.91 -12.93 12.73
CA ARG A 283 3.57 -11.90 11.93
C ARG A 283 2.82 -10.57 12.00
N ALA A 284 3.52 -9.51 12.42
CA ALA A 284 2.89 -8.21 12.67
C ALA A 284 2.42 -7.52 11.37
N ASP A 285 3.11 -7.75 10.25
CA ASP A 285 2.73 -7.26 8.93
C ASP A 285 1.42 -7.90 8.43
N TRP A 286 1.32 -9.22 8.56
CA TRP A 286 0.06 -9.94 8.31
C TRP A 286 -1.05 -9.50 9.27
N PHE A 287 -0.75 -9.32 10.56
CA PHE A 287 -1.73 -8.83 11.53
C PHE A 287 -2.25 -7.45 11.14
N ALA A 288 -1.35 -6.54 10.73
CA ALA A 288 -1.75 -5.22 10.25
C ALA A 288 -2.66 -5.30 9.03
N HIS A 289 -2.34 -6.16 8.07
CA HIS A 289 -3.17 -6.36 6.89
C HIS A 289 -4.53 -6.99 7.22
N ALA A 290 -4.55 -8.11 7.94
CA ALA A 290 -5.74 -8.92 8.13
C ALA A 290 -6.65 -8.37 9.22
N ALA A 291 -6.12 -7.92 10.36
CA ALA A 291 -6.92 -7.51 11.52
C ALA A 291 -7.42 -6.06 11.46
N SER A 292 -6.88 -5.23 10.56
CA SER A 292 -7.38 -3.86 10.36
C SER A 292 -8.56 -3.78 9.40
N GLN A 293 -9.02 -4.90 8.83
CA GLN A 293 -10.15 -4.94 7.89
C GLN A 293 -11.07 -6.15 8.13
N PRO A 294 -12.34 -6.12 7.65
CA PRO A 294 -13.24 -7.27 7.72
C PRO A 294 -12.70 -8.52 7.00
N PRO A 295 -13.07 -9.73 7.46
CA PRO A 295 -13.98 -9.99 8.58
C PRO A 295 -13.34 -9.82 9.96
N LEU A 296 -12.00 -9.96 10.09
CA LEU A 296 -11.34 -9.98 11.40
C LEU A 296 -11.54 -8.68 12.20
N TYR A 297 -11.49 -7.52 11.55
CA TYR A 297 -11.73 -6.25 12.24
C TYR A 297 -13.11 -6.25 12.93
N ASN A 298 -14.16 -6.71 12.22
CA ASN A 298 -15.51 -6.78 12.78
C ASN A 298 -15.58 -7.77 13.95
N ASP A 299 -14.97 -8.95 13.80
CA ASP A 299 -14.98 -10.01 14.81
C ASP A 299 -14.22 -9.58 16.08
N LEU A 300 -13.03 -9.00 15.92
CA LEU A 300 -12.16 -8.56 17.02
C LEU A 300 -12.71 -7.32 17.73
N MET A 301 -13.31 -6.39 17.00
CA MET A 301 -14.01 -5.24 17.61
C MET A 301 -15.38 -5.62 18.18
N ARG A 302 -15.89 -6.82 17.87
CA ARG A 302 -17.25 -7.27 18.17
C ARG A 302 -18.29 -6.26 17.69
N LEU A 303 -18.11 -5.76 16.46
CA LEU A 303 -19.02 -4.77 15.92
C LEU A 303 -20.43 -5.36 15.80
N PRO A 304 -21.48 -4.61 16.15
CA PRO A 304 -22.85 -5.05 15.92
C PRO A 304 -23.19 -5.01 14.43
N ASN A 305 -24.40 -5.45 14.07
CA ASN A 305 -24.84 -5.52 12.67
C ASN A 305 -25.55 -4.23 12.22
N SER A 306 -25.82 -3.30 13.14
CA SER A 306 -26.44 -2.01 12.82
C SER A 306 -25.83 -0.83 13.58
N LEU A 307 -25.90 0.36 12.97
CA LEU A 307 -25.52 1.63 13.57
C LEU A 307 -26.32 1.92 14.85
N PHE A 308 -27.60 1.54 14.90
CA PHE A 308 -28.45 1.80 16.08
C PHE A 308 -28.05 0.93 17.28
N GLU A 309 -27.60 -0.30 17.04
CA GLU A 309 -27.01 -1.14 18.08
C GLU A 309 -25.67 -0.57 18.54
N LEU A 310 -24.78 -0.16 17.61
CA LEU A 310 -23.50 0.47 17.97
C LEU A 310 -23.72 1.73 18.82
N ALA A 311 -24.65 2.60 18.39
CA ALA A 311 -24.99 3.81 19.11
C ALA A 311 -25.49 3.47 20.53
N ARG A 312 -26.32 2.43 20.68
CA ARG A 312 -26.80 1.98 21.99
C ARG A 312 -25.65 1.47 22.87
N ASP A 313 -24.73 0.69 22.32
CA ASP A 313 -23.54 0.20 23.05
C ASP A 313 -22.68 1.36 23.54
N GLU A 314 -22.59 2.42 22.72
CA GLU A 314 -21.92 3.69 23.04
C GLU A 314 -22.77 4.65 23.89
N SER A 315 -23.93 4.20 24.39
CA SER A 315 -24.89 4.98 25.20
C SER A 315 -25.41 6.25 24.51
N VAL A 316 -25.55 6.20 23.19
CA VAL A 316 -26.06 7.26 22.32
C VAL A 316 -27.48 6.90 21.85
N ASN A 317 -28.44 7.78 22.13
CA ASN A 317 -29.75 7.74 21.49
C ASN A 317 -29.80 8.82 20.40
N ILE A 318 -29.54 8.43 19.15
CA ILE A 318 -29.43 9.34 18.00
C ILE A 318 -30.72 10.17 17.85
N GLU A 319 -31.87 9.52 17.83
CA GLU A 319 -33.17 10.19 17.64
C GLU A 319 -33.48 11.19 18.76
N ALA A 320 -33.24 10.81 20.02
CA ALA A 320 -33.46 11.70 21.15
C ALA A 320 -32.48 12.89 21.11
N ASN A 321 -31.22 12.67 20.74
CA ASN A 321 -30.23 13.73 20.63
C ASN A 321 -30.60 14.74 19.54
N ILE A 322 -31.11 14.28 18.39
CA ILE A 322 -31.60 15.16 17.33
C ILE A 322 -32.83 15.93 17.79
N ARG A 323 -33.82 15.23 18.37
CA ARG A 323 -35.08 15.84 18.85
C ARG A 323 -34.87 16.90 19.92
N ASN A 324 -33.87 16.70 20.78
CA ASN A 324 -33.55 17.60 21.89
C ASN A 324 -32.45 18.61 21.55
N PHE A 325 -32.03 18.72 20.29
CA PHE A 325 -30.97 19.64 19.84
C PHE A 325 -29.61 19.47 20.57
N VAL A 326 -29.33 18.23 20.99
CA VAL A 326 -28.05 17.83 21.58
C VAL A 326 -27.05 17.41 20.49
N ALA A 327 -27.56 16.83 19.40
CA ALA A 327 -26.76 16.51 18.23
C ALA A 327 -26.21 17.78 17.57
N GLN A 328 -25.03 17.68 16.98
CA GLN A 328 -24.37 18.81 16.33
C GLN A 328 -23.93 18.45 14.92
N ARG A 329 -24.23 19.30 13.96
CA ARG A 329 -24.07 19.00 12.55
C ARG A 329 -23.19 19.98 11.80
N ALA A 330 -22.54 19.47 10.76
CA ALA A 330 -21.90 20.27 9.73
C ALA A 330 -22.15 19.62 8.36
N GLY A 331 -22.67 20.38 7.40
CA GLY A 331 -22.93 19.94 6.04
C GLY A 331 -22.11 20.73 5.01
N PHE A 332 -21.64 20.06 3.96
CA PHE A 332 -20.79 20.65 2.94
C PHE A 332 -20.97 19.93 1.59
N GLN A 333 -20.72 20.63 0.48
CA GLN A 333 -20.97 20.10 -0.87
C GLN A 333 -19.92 19.12 -1.39
N ARG A 334 -18.69 19.17 -0.88
CA ARG A 334 -17.57 18.33 -1.35
C ARG A 334 -16.69 17.85 -0.22
N SER A 335 -16.17 16.63 -0.33
CA SER A 335 -15.26 16.04 0.66
C SER A 335 -14.09 15.32 -0.03
N GLY A 336 -13.05 14.98 0.74
CA GLY A 336 -11.89 14.26 0.19
C GLY A 336 -12.18 12.83 -0.32
N VAL A 337 -13.36 12.26 -0.03
CA VAL A 337 -13.74 10.87 -0.41
C VAL A 337 -15.07 10.76 -1.16
N SER A 338 -15.88 11.84 -1.20
CA SER A 338 -17.15 11.94 -1.94
C SER A 338 -17.18 13.24 -2.74
N GLN A 339 -17.68 13.16 -3.98
CA GLN A 339 -17.86 14.29 -4.90
C GLN A 339 -19.23 14.99 -4.75
N ASN A 340 -20.08 14.49 -3.86
CA ASN A 340 -21.42 15.02 -3.60
C ASN A 340 -21.52 15.62 -2.19
N ASN A 341 -22.71 16.14 -1.86
CA ASN A 341 -23.08 16.59 -0.53
C ASN A 341 -22.67 15.57 0.53
N ARG A 342 -22.27 16.06 1.71
CA ARG A 342 -22.02 15.25 2.91
C ARG A 342 -22.46 16.03 4.14
N MET A 343 -23.07 15.33 5.09
CA MET A 343 -23.41 15.87 6.41
C MET A 343 -22.73 15.02 7.46
N ILE A 344 -22.07 15.65 8.44
CA ILE A 344 -21.57 14.96 9.63
C ILE A 344 -22.40 15.35 10.84
N GLU A 345 -22.58 14.41 11.76
CA GLU A 345 -23.34 14.56 12.98
C GLU A 345 -22.56 13.99 14.17
N ARG A 346 -22.43 14.81 15.21
CA ARG A 346 -21.76 14.47 16.46
C ARG A 346 -22.76 14.18 17.54
N HIS A 347 -22.48 13.12 18.30
CA HIS A 347 -23.07 12.85 19.59
C HIS A 347 -21.99 12.69 20.65
N THR A 348 -22.28 13.09 21.88
CA THR A 348 -21.49 12.68 23.04
C THR A 348 -21.78 11.21 23.32
N SER A 349 -20.74 10.39 23.42
CA SER A 349 -20.85 8.97 23.75
C SER A 349 -20.30 8.66 25.14
N ARG A 350 -20.53 7.44 25.62
CA ARG A 350 -20.00 6.91 26.89
C ARG A 350 -18.50 7.14 27.05
N HIS A 351 -17.75 6.99 25.96
CA HIS A 351 -16.29 7.06 25.95
C HIS A 351 -15.73 8.30 25.26
N GLY A 352 -16.58 9.27 24.90
CA GLY A 352 -16.15 10.56 24.34
C GLY A 352 -17.14 11.05 23.29
N TYR A 353 -17.00 10.54 22.08
CA TYR A 353 -17.80 10.97 20.93
C TYR A 353 -18.23 9.78 20.07
N LEU A 354 -19.31 10.00 19.33
CA LEU A 354 -19.73 9.22 18.18
C LEU A 354 -20.02 10.22 17.05
N TRP A 355 -19.25 10.16 15.98
CA TRP A 355 -19.48 10.91 14.75
C TRP A 355 -20.07 9.98 13.71
N THR A 356 -21.13 10.39 13.02
CA THR A 356 -21.66 9.70 11.85
C THR A 356 -21.71 10.65 10.65
N SER A 357 -21.42 10.14 9.46
CA SER A 357 -21.68 10.85 8.21
C SER A 357 -22.93 10.33 7.51
N TYR A 358 -23.54 11.21 6.72
CA TYR A 358 -24.54 10.92 5.73
C TYR A 358 -23.94 11.27 4.37
N ASP A 359 -23.73 10.25 3.54
CA ASP A 359 -23.05 10.32 2.25
C ASP A 359 -24.03 10.11 1.10
N PHE A 360 -23.83 10.83 0.00
CA PHE A 360 -24.79 10.92 -1.10
C PHE A 360 -24.15 10.48 -2.42
N ALA A 361 -24.88 9.71 -3.23
CA ALA A 361 -24.51 9.28 -4.58
C ALA A 361 -24.80 10.34 -5.65
N GLY A 362 -25.58 11.38 -5.30
CA GLY A 362 -25.91 12.51 -6.17
C GLY A 362 -26.37 13.73 -5.37
N GLY A 363 -26.94 14.70 -6.09
CA GLY A 363 -27.43 15.98 -5.52
C GLY A 363 -28.79 16.40 -6.05
N ARG A 364 -29.63 15.47 -6.51
CA ARG A 364 -30.97 15.75 -7.04
C ARG A 364 -32.06 15.42 -6.03
N ASN A 365 -33.25 16.02 -6.20
CA ASN A 365 -34.41 15.77 -5.35
C ASN A 365 -34.09 15.99 -3.86
N ASN A 366 -34.44 15.03 -3.00
CA ASN A 366 -34.18 15.07 -1.56
C ASN A 366 -32.70 14.85 -1.19
N GLN A 367 -31.75 14.94 -2.12
CA GLN A 367 -30.32 14.84 -1.83
C GLN A 367 -29.64 16.21 -1.64
N ASP A 368 -30.40 17.30 -1.72
CA ASP A 368 -29.93 18.66 -1.48
C ASP A 368 -29.98 18.98 0.03
N ILE A 369 -28.82 19.04 0.68
CA ILE A 369 -28.70 19.34 2.11
C ILE A 369 -29.04 20.79 2.48
N PHE A 370 -29.15 21.70 1.52
CA PHE A 370 -29.58 23.08 1.75
C PHE A 370 -31.10 23.21 1.65
N ALA A 371 -31.74 22.44 0.76
CA ALA A 371 -33.19 22.35 0.67
C ALA A 371 -33.79 21.49 1.80
N PHE A 372 -33.07 20.45 2.25
CA PHE A 372 -33.50 19.50 3.27
C PHE A 372 -32.51 19.41 4.46
N PRO A 373 -32.27 20.50 5.20
CA PRO A 373 -31.14 20.60 6.13
C PRO A 373 -31.34 19.87 7.47
N LEU A 374 -32.55 19.42 7.78
CA LEU A 374 -32.90 18.86 9.09
C LEU A 374 -32.55 17.38 9.28
N GLY A 375 -31.86 16.75 8.34
CA GLY A 375 -31.45 15.34 8.47
C GLY A 375 -32.33 14.38 7.66
N PRO A 376 -32.07 13.07 7.76
CA PRO A 376 -32.92 12.06 7.14
C PRO A 376 -34.25 11.93 7.91
N GLY A 377 -35.33 11.56 7.21
CA GLY A 377 -36.65 11.34 7.83
C GLY A 377 -37.80 11.77 6.93
N LEU A 378 -39.01 11.87 7.52
CA LEU A 378 -40.21 12.33 6.80
C LEU A 378 -40.00 13.76 6.31
N ASN A 379 -40.03 13.97 4.99
CA ASN A 379 -39.70 15.23 4.31
C ASN A 379 -38.25 15.72 4.55
N GLY A 380 -37.34 14.83 4.95
CA GLY A 380 -35.91 15.11 5.11
C GLY A 380 -35.10 14.71 3.87
N PHE A 381 -33.77 14.77 4.00
CA PHE A 381 -32.88 14.34 2.92
C PHE A 381 -32.84 12.81 2.78
N GLN A 382 -32.45 12.32 1.61
CA GLN A 382 -32.14 10.92 1.34
C GLN A 382 -30.63 10.76 1.10
N HIS A 383 -30.00 9.91 1.90
CA HIS A 383 -28.59 9.57 1.81
C HIS A 383 -28.43 8.11 1.39
N ASP A 384 -27.25 7.73 0.92
CA ASP A 384 -26.97 6.42 0.32
C ASP A 384 -26.07 5.54 1.22
N GLY A 385 -25.38 6.14 2.19
CA GLY A 385 -24.54 5.43 3.15
C GLY A 385 -23.96 6.35 4.21
N GLY A 386 -23.14 5.78 5.09
CA GLY A 386 -22.49 6.54 6.14
C GLY A 386 -21.25 5.85 6.69
N GLU A 387 -20.39 6.65 7.29
CA GLU A 387 -19.25 6.24 8.09
C GLU A 387 -19.47 6.73 9.52
N THR A 388 -19.26 5.85 10.50
CA THR A 388 -19.29 6.19 11.92
C THR A 388 -17.92 5.99 12.54
N ILE A 389 -17.44 7.00 13.26
CA ILE A 389 -16.18 7.00 14.00
C ILE A 389 -16.49 7.32 15.46
N TYR A 390 -16.08 6.46 16.37
CA TYR A 390 -16.38 6.58 17.79
C TYR A 390 -15.12 6.43 18.64
N SER A 391 -15.12 7.05 19.82
CA SER A 391 -14.00 6.93 20.76
C SER A 391 -14.07 5.60 21.50
N LEU A 392 -12.98 4.84 21.48
CA LEU A 392 -12.81 3.65 22.31
C LEU A 392 -12.50 4.02 23.77
N PRO A 393 -12.66 3.09 24.73
CA PRO A 393 -12.39 3.32 26.14
C PRO A 393 -10.96 3.81 26.45
N ASN A 394 -9.95 3.38 25.68
CA ASN A 394 -8.56 3.80 25.81
C ASN A 394 -8.24 5.15 25.12
N GLY A 395 -9.21 5.73 24.42
CA GLY A 395 -9.07 6.98 23.65
C GLY A 395 -8.60 6.78 22.20
N PHE A 396 -8.39 5.55 21.74
CA PHE A 396 -8.25 5.26 20.31
C PHE A 396 -9.61 5.35 19.60
N GLN A 397 -9.65 5.11 18.28
CA GLN A 397 -10.85 5.22 17.46
C GLN A 397 -11.34 3.85 16.98
N GLY A 398 -12.66 3.67 17.02
CA GLY A 398 -13.36 2.61 16.32
C GLY A 398 -14.07 3.17 15.09
N TYR A 399 -14.24 2.31 14.10
CA TYR A 399 -14.79 2.62 12.78
C TYR A 399 -15.90 1.64 12.40
N PHE A 400 -16.92 2.16 11.71
CA PHE A 400 -18.08 1.42 11.24
C PHE A 400 -18.58 2.02 9.93
N LEU A 401 -18.88 1.19 8.93
CA LEU A 401 -19.56 1.63 7.70
C LEU A 401 -20.98 1.11 7.70
N SER A 402 -21.91 1.90 7.17
CA SER A 402 -23.33 1.53 7.11
C SER A 402 -24.00 1.92 5.80
N MET A 403 -25.01 1.13 5.41
CA MET A 403 -26.03 1.56 4.45
C MET A 403 -26.87 2.70 5.05
N SER A 404 -27.70 3.34 4.22
CA SER A 404 -28.66 4.36 4.68
C SER A 404 -29.72 3.84 5.66
N THR A 405 -29.94 2.53 5.72
CA THR A 405 -30.79 1.85 6.71
C THR A 405 -30.10 1.63 8.06
N GLY A 406 -28.81 1.97 8.17
CA GLY A 406 -27.98 1.70 9.34
C GLY A 406 -27.38 0.29 9.38
N SER A 407 -27.67 -0.59 8.41
CA SER A 407 -27.07 -1.94 8.35
C SER A 407 -25.57 -1.87 8.07
N ARG A 408 -24.74 -2.65 8.77
CA ARG A 408 -23.28 -2.65 8.63
C ARG A 408 -22.82 -3.03 7.23
N LEU A 409 -21.74 -2.41 6.76
CA LEU A 409 -21.01 -2.74 5.55
C LEU A 409 -19.55 -3.07 5.86
N ASP A 410 -18.99 -4.01 5.10
CA ASP A 410 -17.55 -4.28 5.11
C ASP A 410 -16.80 -3.36 4.15
N LYS A 411 -17.42 -3.07 3.00
CA LYS A 411 -16.92 -2.18 1.95
C LYS A 411 -18.03 -1.25 1.46
N ALA A 412 -17.71 0.04 1.31
CA ALA A 412 -18.65 1.01 0.75
C ALA A 412 -18.68 0.94 -0.79
N PRO A 413 -19.85 1.14 -1.43
CA PRO A 413 -19.96 1.23 -2.88
C PRO A 413 -19.14 2.39 -3.47
N THR A 414 -18.35 2.11 -4.51
CA THR A 414 -17.47 3.11 -5.18
C THR A 414 -18.22 4.19 -5.96
N THR A 415 -19.53 4.02 -6.13
CA THR A 415 -20.44 5.04 -6.66
C THR A 415 -20.76 6.14 -5.65
N ILE A 416 -20.56 5.90 -4.35
CA ILE A 416 -20.84 6.84 -3.26
C ILE A 416 -19.53 7.48 -2.76
N VAL A 417 -18.56 6.64 -2.38
CA VAL A 417 -17.27 7.06 -1.83
C VAL A 417 -16.14 6.21 -2.40
N ARG A 418 -14.94 6.80 -2.53
CA ARG A 418 -13.76 6.09 -3.04
C ARG A 418 -12.55 6.30 -2.15
N ASP A 419 -11.80 5.24 -1.95
CA ASP A 419 -10.45 5.29 -1.38
C ASP A 419 -9.43 5.04 -2.50
N PRO A 420 -8.90 6.10 -3.15
CA PRO A 420 -7.94 5.96 -4.24
C PRO A 420 -6.62 5.35 -3.78
N SER A 421 -6.41 5.13 -2.48
CA SER A 421 -5.24 4.47 -1.95
C SER A 421 -5.25 2.95 -2.11
N ARG A 422 -6.44 2.36 -2.25
CA ARG A 422 -6.66 0.91 -2.35
C ARG A 422 -6.69 0.46 -3.82
N LYS A 423 -6.29 -0.79 -4.07
CA LYS A 423 -6.24 -1.37 -5.43
C LYS A 423 -7.61 -1.38 -6.12
N ASP A 424 -8.67 -1.68 -5.36
CA ASP A 424 -10.06 -1.73 -5.85
C ASP A 424 -10.83 -0.40 -5.69
N SER A 425 -10.16 0.65 -5.19
CA SER A 425 -10.74 1.95 -4.85
C SER A 425 -11.89 1.92 -3.82
N THR A 426 -12.14 0.79 -3.17
CA THR A 426 -13.23 0.67 -2.19
C THR A 426 -12.79 1.23 -0.84
N VAL A 427 -13.69 1.95 -0.17
CA VAL A 427 -13.51 2.27 1.25
C VAL A 427 -13.81 1.01 2.04
N THR A 428 -12.79 0.41 2.65
CA THR A 428 -12.91 -0.81 3.46
C THR A 428 -12.95 -0.43 4.93
N ASN A 429 -13.94 -0.93 5.69
CA ASN A 429 -14.12 -0.61 7.11
C ASN A 429 -12.82 -0.91 7.89
N GLY A 430 -12.48 -0.07 8.86
CA GLY A 430 -11.20 -0.15 9.56
C GLY A 430 -10.06 0.47 8.75
N ILE A 431 -9.38 -0.28 7.88
CA ILE A 431 -8.09 0.10 7.26
C ILE A 431 -8.14 1.42 6.49
N SER A 432 -9.18 1.65 5.68
CA SER A 432 -9.36 2.93 4.95
C SER A 432 -9.61 4.08 5.93
N CYS A 433 -10.45 3.85 6.94
CA CYS A 433 -10.79 4.84 7.96
C CYS A 433 -9.55 5.21 8.81
N MET A 434 -8.74 4.23 9.22
CA MET A 434 -7.47 4.43 9.94
C MET A 434 -6.47 5.25 9.11
N GLY A 435 -6.46 5.05 7.79
CA GLY A 435 -5.65 5.84 6.85
C GLY A 435 -6.13 7.28 6.68
N CYS A 436 -7.45 7.48 6.65
CA CYS A 436 -8.08 8.80 6.51
C CYS A 436 -8.01 9.63 7.81
N HIS A 437 -8.18 8.97 8.96
CA HIS A 437 -8.26 9.56 10.30
C HIS A 437 -7.00 9.28 11.13
N ASP A 438 -5.84 9.30 10.47
CA ASP A 438 -4.53 8.94 11.03
C ASP A 438 -4.09 9.80 12.22
N GLN A 439 -4.63 11.02 12.31
CA GLN A 439 -4.40 12.01 13.38
C GLN A 439 -5.68 12.37 14.16
N GLY A 440 -6.76 11.60 13.98
CA GLY A 440 -8.05 11.81 14.64
C GLY A 440 -9.15 12.28 13.70
N ILE A 441 -10.22 12.86 14.26
CA ILE A 441 -11.35 13.38 13.49
C ILE A 441 -10.86 14.54 12.59
N ARG A 442 -11.22 14.49 11.31
CA ARG A 442 -10.81 15.50 10.33
C ARG A 442 -11.60 16.79 10.54
N LYS A 443 -10.97 17.93 10.26
CA LYS A 443 -11.66 19.23 10.25
C LYS A 443 -12.74 19.24 9.16
N ALA A 444 -13.85 19.89 9.45
CA ALA A 444 -14.96 20.11 8.53
C ALA A 444 -15.55 21.49 8.81
N ARG A 445 -16.01 22.17 7.75
CA ARG A 445 -16.63 23.49 7.85
C ARG A 445 -18.08 23.38 7.41
N ASP A 446 -19.00 23.92 8.21
CA ASP A 446 -20.44 23.85 7.93
C ASP A 446 -20.87 24.95 6.95
N GLU A 447 -21.37 24.58 5.78
CA GLU A 447 -21.94 25.52 4.82
C GLU A 447 -23.45 25.72 5.05
N VAL A 448 -24.11 24.75 5.71
CA VAL A 448 -25.58 24.74 5.84
C VAL A 448 -26.07 25.86 6.74
N ARG A 449 -25.45 26.11 7.90
CA ARG A 449 -25.85 27.20 8.80
C ARG A 449 -25.85 28.55 8.10
N ASP A 450 -24.75 28.86 7.42
CA ASP A 450 -24.54 30.16 6.78
C ASP A 450 -25.56 30.42 5.67
N VAL A 451 -25.91 29.38 4.90
CA VAL A 451 -26.90 29.46 3.84
C VAL A 451 -28.33 29.49 4.38
N VAL A 452 -28.68 28.60 5.31
CA VAL A 452 -30.08 28.36 5.71
C VAL A 452 -30.61 29.39 6.72
N VAL A 453 -29.82 29.78 7.72
CA VAL A 453 -30.29 30.69 8.78
C VAL A 453 -30.68 32.07 8.20
N GLY A 454 -29.98 32.52 7.15
CA GLY A 454 -30.30 33.76 6.43
C GLY A 454 -31.41 33.63 5.38
N ALA A 455 -31.75 32.41 4.93
CA ALA A 455 -32.62 32.17 3.78
C ALA A 455 -34.10 32.43 4.09
N ARG A 456 -34.60 33.64 3.81
CA ARG A 456 -36.02 34.01 4.05
C ARG A 456 -37.05 33.16 3.31
N MET A 457 -36.63 32.45 2.25
CA MET A 457 -37.47 31.51 1.49
C MET A 457 -37.78 30.23 2.27
N LEU A 458 -37.01 29.90 3.32
CA LEU A 458 -37.26 28.74 4.18
C LEU A 458 -38.15 29.14 5.38
N PRO A 459 -39.07 28.26 5.80
CA PRO A 459 -39.90 28.50 6.98
C PRO A 459 -39.06 28.82 8.23
N ARG A 460 -39.58 29.70 9.10
CA ARG A 460 -38.86 30.13 10.32
C ARG A 460 -38.51 28.94 11.22
N ASP A 461 -39.41 27.97 11.38
CA ASP A 461 -39.16 26.80 12.22
C ASP A 461 -38.00 25.94 11.71
N ILE A 462 -37.83 25.82 10.39
CA ILE A 462 -36.68 25.13 9.79
C ILE A 462 -35.38 25.88 10.12
N ARG A 463 -35.38 27.20 9.97
CA ARG A 463 -34.19 28.03 10.28
C ARG A 463 -33.80 27.96 11.75
N ASP A 464 -34.78 28.05 12.65
CA ASP A 464 -34.57 27.93 14.10
C ASP A 464 -34.00 26.55 14.48
N LYS A 465 -34.51 25.47 13.86
CA LYS A 465 -33.99 24.10 14.06
C LYS A 465 -32.58 23.91 13.50
N VAL A 466 -32.28 24.49 12.34
CA VAL A 466 -30.91 24.47 11.79
C VAL A 466 -29.97 25.24 12.70
N GLU A 467 -30.36 26.42 13.19
CA GLU A 467 -29.54 27.18 14.12
C GLU A 467 -29.22 26.40 15.40
N ALA A 468 -30.15 25.57 15.87
CA ALA A 468 -29.95 24.73 17.05
C ALA A 468 -29.07 23.48 16.78
N LEU A 469 -29.21 22.83 15.62
CA LEU A 469 -28.45 21.62 15.26
C LEU A 469 -27.07 21.92 14.67
N HIS A 470 -26.91 23.04 13.98
CA HIS A 470 -25.65 23.43 13.33
C HIS A 470 -24.99 24.52 14.17
N PRO A 471 -24.06 24.19 15.09
CA PRO A 471 -23.43 25.19 15.94
C PRO A 471 -22.63 26.21 15.11
N GLN A 472 -22.31 27.36 15.71
CA GLN A 472 -21.37 28.31 15.11
C GLN A 472 -20.01 27.65 14.85
N HIS A 473 -19.33 28.07 13.78
CA HIS A 473 -18.02 27.55 13.35
C HIS A 473 -17.02 27.38 14.49
N ALA A 474 -16.82 28.42 15.31
CA ALA A 474 -15.88 28.37 16.44
C ALA A 474 -16.20 27.26 17.46
N ARG A 475 -17.49 26.98 17.69
CA ARG A 475 -17.91 25.89 18.58
C ARG A 475 -17.69 24.52 17.93
N MET A 476 -17.97 24.37 16.64
CA MET A 476 -17.70 23.13 15.91
C MET A 476 -16.20 22.83 15.86
N ASP A 477 -15.38 23.83 15.52
CA ASP A 477 -13.93 23.72 15.47
C ASP A 477 -13.35 23.28 16.83
N ALA A 478 -13.81 23.89 17.93
CA ALA A 478 -13.37 23.53 19.27
C ALA A 478 -13.68 22.06 19.62
N GLN A 479 -14.79 21.51 19.12
CA GLN A 479 -15.18 20.13 19.36
C GLN A 479 -14.36 19.14 18.53
N LEU A 480 -14.19 19.43 17.24
CA LEU A 480 -13.33 18.65 16.36
C LEU A 480 -11.89 18.62 16.89
N GLU A 481 -11.37 19.75 17.37
CA GLU A 481 -10.04 19.84 17.98
C GLU A 481 -9.94 19.04 19.28
N ALA A 482 -10.94 19.13 20.17
CA ALA A 482 -10.97 18.37 21.41
C ALA A 482 -11.00 16.85 21.16
N ASP A 483 -11.83 16.41 20.22
CA ASP A 483 -11.96 15.01 19.83
C ASP A 483 -10.66 14.49 19.16
N GLY A 484 -10.01 15.31 18.30
CA GLY A 484 -8.70 15.00 17.73
C GLY A 484 -7.59 14.91 18.79
N LYS A 485 -7.53 15.85 19.74
CA LYS A 485 -6.57 15.84 20.85
C LYS A 485 -6.70 14.60 21.73
N ARG A 486 -7.92 14.09 21.93
CA ARG A 486 -8.17 12.84 22.69
C ARG A 486 -7.40 11.67 22.07
N PHE A 487 -7.53 11.51 20.75
CA PHE A 487 -6.86 10.44 19.99
C PHE A 487 -5.34 10.59 20.01
N VAL A 488 -4.82 11.78 19.68
CA VAL A 488 -3.37 12.06 19.69
C VAL A 488 -2.76 11.86 21.08
N SER A 489 -3.48 12.23 22.14
CA SER A 489 -3.02 11.99 23.51
C SER A 489 -2.98 10.51 23.86
N ALA A 490 -3.90 9.69 23.34
CA ALA A 490 -3.87 8.24 23.52
C ALA A 490 -2.68 7.61 22.78
N MET A 491 -2.39 8.06 21.56
CA MET A 491 -1.18 7.66 20.83
C MET A 491 0.10 7.99 21.61
N ALA A 492 0.19 9.21 22.15
CA ALA A 492 1.35 9.62 22.96
C ALA A 492 1.55 8.75 24.22
N ARG A 493 0.46 8.39 24.91
CA ARG A 493 0.52 7.46 26.07
C ARG A 493 0.98 6.05 25.68
N ALA A 494 0.70 5.61 24.44
CA ALA A 494 1.22 4.35 23.89
C ALA A 494 2.70 4.45 23.47
N GLY A 495 3.32 5.63 23.56
CA GLY A 495 4.68 5.88 23.08
C GLY A 495 4.77 6.08 21.56
N LEU A 496 3.67 6.49 20.91
CA LEU A 496 3.58 6.65 19.46
C LEU A 496 3.67 8.13 19.07
N GLU A 497 4.34 8.40 17.97
CA GLU A 497 4.47 9.72 17.36
C GLU A 497 3.34 9.92 16.34
N SER A 498 2.34 10.76 16.63
CA SER A 498 1.16 10.94 15.76
C SER A 498 1.47 11.52 14.37
N SER A 499 2.62 12.17 14.21
CA SER A 499 3.11 12.70 12.92
C SER A 499 4.01 11.72 12.17
N LEU A 500 4.39 10.57 12.76
CA LEU A 500 5.28 9.61 12.11
C LEU A 500 4.57 8.97 10.92
N LYS A 501 5.21 9.05 9.76
CA LYS A 501 4.75 8.49 8.49
C LYS A 501 5.90 7.84 7.76
N LEU A 502 5.61 6.80 7.00
CA LEU A 502 6.50 6.31 5.96
C LEU A 502 5.96 6.83 4.64
N ASN A 503 6.56 7.89 4.11
CA ASN A 503 6.26 8.38 2.76
C ASN A 503 4.82 8.87 2.60
N GLY A 504 4.34 9.65 3.57
CA GLY A 504 2.98 10.16 3.63
C GLY A 504 1.94 9.14 4.06
N VAL A 505 2.35 7.88 4.25
CA VAL A 505 1.49 6.79 4.68
C VAL A 505 1.61 6.60 6.17
N GLU A 506 0.47 6.54 6.84
CA GLU A 506 0.43 6.30 8.28
C GLU A 506 0.85 4.85 8.63
N PRO A 507 1.31 4.61 9.87
CA PRO A 507 1.99 3.36 10.23
C PRO A 507 1.23 2.05 10.02
N ILE A 508 -0.09 2.00 10.22
CA ILE A 508 -0.87 0.74 10.04
C ILE A 508 -0.92 0.37 8.56
N ASN A 509 -1.30 1.32 7.70
CA ASN A 509 -1.33 1.15 6.25
C ASN A 509 0.06 0.87 5.66
N ALA A 510 1.11 1.51 6.17
CA ALA A 510 2.47 1.24 5.74
C ALA A 510 2.88 -0.22 6.02
N LEU A 511 2.57 -0.72 7.22
CA LEU A 511 2.85 -2.10 7.61
C LEU A 511 1.96 -3.12 6.87
N ALA A 512 0.67 -2.83 6.70
CA ALA A 512 -0.24 -3.68 5.92
C ALA A 512 0.20 -3.80 4.45
N LYS A 513 0.64 -2.69 3.84
CA LYS A 513 1.17 -2.66 2.48
C LYS A 513 2.45 -3.47 2.33
N ARG A 514 3.32 -3.46 3.36
CA ARG A 514 4.55 -4.28 3.36
C ARG A 514 4.25 -5.78 3.25
N TYR A 515 3.15 -6.24 3.84
CA TYR A 515 2.68 -7.62 3.68
C TYR A 515 2.14 -7.89 2.26
N GLU A 516 1.43 -6.93 1.67
CA GLU A 516 0.87 -7.04 0.31
C GLU A 516 1.93 -7.03 -0.81
N ASP A 517 3.19 -6.72 -0.51
CA ASP A 517 4.29 -6.71 -1.48
C ASP A 517 4.49 -8.09 -2.12
N ASP A 518 4.85 -8.06 -3.41
CA ASP A 518 5.26 -9.23 -4.15
C ASP A 518 6.56 -9.82 -3.56
N VAL A 519 6.72 -11.13 -3.71
CA VAL A 519 7.75 -11.94 -3.04
C VAL A 519 8.87 -12.27 -4.02
N ASP A 520 10.02 -11.64 -3.83
CA ASP A 520 11.28 -12.05 -4.46
C ASP A 520 11.95 -13.19 -3.65
N LEU A 521 13.01 -13.78 -4.20
CA LEU A 521 13.73 -14.88 -3.54
C LEU A 521 14.29 -14.48 -2.16
N ALA A 522 14.72 -13.22 -2.00
CA ALA A 522 15.30 -12.74 -0.75
C ALA A 522 14.24 -12.60 0.36
N LEU A 523 13.06 -12.11 0.02
CA LEU A 523 11.91 -12.02 0.91
C LEU A 523 11.39 -13.40 1.27
N ALA A 524 11.25 -14.31 0.28
CA ALA A 524 10.88 -15.70 0.53
C ALA A 524 11.83 -16.36 1.54
N ALA A 525 13.15 -16.22 1.33
CA ALA A 525 14.16 -16.74 2.26
C ALA A 525 14.02 -16.13 3.66
N SER A 526 13.82 -14.81 3.74
CA SER A 526 13.67 -14.08 5.00
C SER A 526 12.42 -14.49 5.79
N GLU A 527 11.30 -14.74 5.10
CA GLU A 527 10.03 -15.20 5.70
C GLU A 527 10.03 -16.67 6.09
N LEU A 528 10.82 -17.50 5.41
CA LEU A 528 11.08 -18.90 5.78
C LEU A 528 12.13 -19.02 6.90
N GLY A 529 12.92 -17.97 7.12
CA GLY A 529 14.03 -17.96 8.08
C GLY A 529 15.21 -18.81 7.64
N VAL A 530 15.47 -18.88 6.32
CA VAL A 530 16.59 -19.61 5.70
C VAL A 530 17.48 -18.68 4.88
N GLY A 531 18.68 -19.16 4.52
CA GLY A 531 19.53 -18.46 3.54
C GLY A 531 19.00 -18.62 2.11
N ARG A 532 19.29 -17.65 1.23
CA ARG A 532 18.87 -17.67 -0.19
C ARG A 532 19.33 -18.93 -0.93
N GLU A 533 20.55 -19.40 -0.64
CA GLU A 533 21.13 -20.59 -1.26
C GLU A 533 20.34 -21.87 -0.95
N VAL A 534 19.64 -21.93 0.19
CA VAL A 534 18.80 -23.08 0.55
C VAL A 534 17.64 -23.22 -0.45
N LEU A 535 17.02 -22.12 -0.86
CA LEU A 535 15.96 -22.12 -1.87
C LEU A 535 16.47 -22.50 -3.26
N LYS A 536 17.76 -22.31 -3.55
CA LYS A 536 18.38 -22.69 -4.83
C LYS A 536 18.91 -24.12 -4.85
N SER A 537 18.88 -24.80 -3.70
CA SER A 537 19.46 -26.13 -3.55
C SER A 537 18.50 -27.24 -3.98
N SER A 538 19.04 -28.46 -4.11
CA SER A 538 18.25 -29.67 -4.36
C SER A 538 17.33 -30.07 -3.19
N ALA A 539 17.36 -29.35 -2.05
CA ALA A 539 16.44 -29.58 -0.95
C ALA A 539 15.00 -29.15 -1.25
N VAL A 540 14.81 -28.28 -2.26
CA VAL A 540 13.46 -27.90 -2.72
C VAL A 540 12.84 -29.06 -3.52
N ASP A 541 11.59 -29.39 -3.21
CA ASP A 541 10.79 -30.36 -3.98
C ASP A 541 10.67 -29.89 -5.45
N PRO A 542 10.93 -30.76 -6.45
CA PRO A 542 10.88 -30.41 -7.86
C PRO A 542 9.61 -29.69 -8.32
N LYS A 543 8.46 -29.94 -7.68
CA LYS A 543 7.21 -29.24 -8.03
C LYS A 543 7.25 -27.73 -7.77
N PHE A 544 8.16 -27.25 -6.92
CA PHE A 544 8.34 -25.83 -6.63
C PHE A 544 9.48 -25.17 -7.41
N TYR A 545 10.24 -25.91 -8.23
CA TYR A 545 11.34 -25.32 -9.00
C TYR A 545 10.87 -24.16 -9.88
N ALA A 546 9.70 -24.28 -10.51
CA ALA A 546 9.14 -23.18 -11.30
C ALA A 546 8.81 -21.94 -10.46
N LEU A 547 8.27 -22.12 -9.25
CA LEU A 547 7.96 -21.02 -8.34
C LEU A 547 9.23 -20.33 -7.85
N VAL A 548 10.22 -21.12 -7.40
CA VAL A 548 11.52 -20.60 -6.97
C VAL A 548 12.20 -19.85 -8.10
N ARG A 549 12.19 -20.41 -9.32
CA ARG A 549 12.75 -19.77 -10.52
C ARG A 549 12.12 -18.41 -10.79
N ARG A 550 10.79 -18.29 -10.66
CA ARG A 550 10.09 -16.99 -10.80
C ARG A 550 10.50 -15.97 -9.74
N MET A 551 10.68 -16.39 -8.49
CA MET A 551 11.15 -15.52 -7.41
C MET A 551 12.63 -15.15 -7.55
N GLU A 552 13.43 -16.02 -8.18
CA GLU A 552 14.85 -15.75 -8.45
C GLU A 552 15.03 -14.75 -9.60
N GLN A 553 14.20 -14.86 -10.64
CA GLN A 553 14.25 -14.02 -11.85
C GLN A 553 13.35 -12.78 -11.77
N GLY A 554 12.63 -12.59 -10.66
CA GLY A 554 11.70 -11.49 -10.45
C GLY A 554 11.04 -11.55 -9.07
N ALA A 555 9.73 -11.32 -9.04
CA ALA A 555 8.91 -11.47 -7.84
C ALA A 555 7.62 -12.19 -8.21
N VAL A 556 6.99 -12.85 -7.24
CA VAL A 556 5.69 -13.50 -7.42
C VAL A 556 4.65 -12.85 -6.52
N PRO A 557 3.38 -12.85 -6.94
CA PRO A 557 2.32 -12.36 -6.08
C PRO A 557 2.25 -13.08 -4.73
N ARG A 558 1.94 -12.32 -3.67
CA ARG A 558 1.85 -12.78 -2.28
C ARG A 558 1.02 -14.05 -2.11
N ASP A 559 -0.16 -14.10 -2.72
CA ASP A 559 -1.10 -15.21 -2.64
C ASP A 559 -0.55 -16.51 -3.24
N GLN A 560 0.25 -16.43 -4.32
CA GLN A 560 0.91 -17.58 -4.92
C GLN A 560 2.00 -18.14 -4.01
N PHE A 561 2.78 -17.25 -3.36
CA PHE A 561 3.79 -17.68 -2.39
C PHE A 561 3.16 -18.33 -1.16
N GLU A 562 2.08 -17.76 -0.62
CA GLU A 562 1.41 -18.29 0.57
C GLU A 562 0.84 -19.70 0.38
N GLN A 563 0.34 -20.01 -0.82
CA GLN A 563 -0.11 -21.37 -1.16
C GLN A 563 1.02 -22.40 -1.05
N ALA A 564 2.26 -22.00 -1.33
CA ALA A 564 3.44 -22.86 -1.23
C ALA A 564 4.13 -22.80 0.14
N TYR A 565 3.90 -21.74 0.93
CA TYR A 565 4.65 -21.43 2.15
C TYR A 565 4.77 -22.62 3.10
N LYS A 566 3.64 -23.21 3.52
CA LYS A 566 3.64 -24.29 4.52
C LYS A 566 4.44 -25.51 4.07
N VAL A 567 4.36 -25.84 2.78
CA VAL A 567 5.08 -26.98 2.20
C VAL A 567 6.57 -26.68 2.10
N LEU A 568 6.94 -25.48 1.63
CA LEU A 568 8.33 -25.03 1.58
C LEU A 568 8.95 -24.94 2.99
N ALA A 569 8.24 -24.36 3.95
CA ALA A 569 8.70 -24.25 5.34
C ALA A 569 8.93 -25.64 5.95
N ALA A 570 7.99 -26.58 5.79
CA ALA A 570 8.15 -27.93 6.29
C ALA A 570 9.33 -28.67 5.65
N ALA A 571 9.53 -28.52 4.34
CA ALA A 571 10.61 -29.18 3.61
C ALA A 571 12.00 -28.59 3.93
N LEU A 572 12.09 -27.30 4.22
CA LEU A 572 13.37 -26.58 4.32
C LEU A 572 13.83 -26.28 5.76
N THR A 573 12.95 -26.41 6.76
CA THR A 573 13.25 -25.96 8.14
C THR A 573 12.80 -26.92 9.25
N ASP A 574 12.43 -28.16 8.92
CA ASP A 574 11.87 -29.17 9.83
C ASP A 574 10.61 -28.71 10.61
N GLN A 575 10.04 -27.57 10.25
CA GLN A 575 8.84 -27.03 10.87
C GLN A 575 7.63 -27.90 10.57
N LYS A 576 6.76 -28.06 11.55
CA LYS A 576 5.51 -28.80 11.40
C LYS A 576 4.36 -27.85 11.15
N VAL A 577 3.49 -28.22 10.23
CA VAL A 577 2.24 -27.50 9.99
C VAL A 577 1.36 -27.63 11.23
N VAL A 578 0.89 -26.49 11.74
CA VAL A 578 -0.05 -26.45 12.84
C VAL A 578 -1.47 -26.40 12.29
N GLN A 579 -2.33 -27.30 12.77
CA GLN A 579 -3.77 -27.21 12.54
C GLN A 579 -4.36 -26.25 13.58
N THR A 580 -4.91 -25.14 13.11
CA THR A 580 -5.59 -24.16 13.97
C THR A 580 -7.06 -24.55 14.15
N ALA A 581 -7.63 -24.26 15.32
CA ALA A 581 -9.03 -24.59 15.60
C ALA A 581 -9.96 -23.69 14.77
N GLY A 582 -10.98 -24.28 14.14
CA GLY A 582 -12.01 -23.53 13.43
C GLY A 582 -11.54 -22.90 12.12
N THR A 583 -10.65 -23.55 11.38
CA THR A 583 -10.19 -23.14 10.04
C THR A 583 -11.39 -22.69 9.20
N ARG A 584 -11.58 -21.38 9.07
CA ARG A 584 -12.53 -20.84 8.10
C ARG A 584 -11.92 -21.15 6.75
N SER A 585 -12.53 -22.08 6.01
CA SER A 585 -12.38 -22.11 4.57
C SER A 585 -13.13 -20.92 4.00
N GLU A 586 -12.72 -19.69 4.32
CA GLU A 586 -13.01 -18.64 3.37
C GLU A 586 -12.26 -19.06 2.10
N PRO A 587 -12.91 -19.05 0.92
CA PRO A 587 -12.14 -19.08 -0.30
C PRO A 587 -11.13 -17.94 -0.14
N LEU A 588 -9.84 -18.29 -0.08
CA LEU A 588 -8.78 -17.32 -0.34
C LEU A 588 -9.33 -16.44 -1.47
N PRO A 589 -9.41 -15.10 -1.32
CA PRO A 589 -9.93 -14.23 -2.35
C PRO A 589 -9.39 -14.75 -3.67
N GLN A 590 -10.30 -15.25 -4.51
CA GLN A 590 -9.97 -16.14 -5.62
C GLN A 590 -8.76 -15.52 -6.32
N ALA A 591 -7.62 -16.20 -6.29
CA ALA A 591 -6.31 -15.65 -6.64
C ALA A 591 -6.51 -14.70 -7.82
N VAL A 592 -6.49 -13.39 -7.56
CA VAL A 592 -6.56 -12.41 -8.64
C VAL A 592 -5.23 -12.63 -9.31
N ARG A 593 -5.23 -13.41 -10.39
CA ARG A 593 -4.02 -13.79 -11.13
C ARG A 593 -3.32 -12.48 -11.46
N THR A 594 -2.28 -12.21 -10.71
CA THR A 594 -1.75 -10.84 -10.54
C THR A 594 -0.67 -10.58 -11.57
N ASP A 595 -0.06 -11.65 -12.09
CA ASP A 595 0.73 -11.61 -13.30
C ASP A 595 -0.18 -11.96 -14.47
N GLU A 596 -0.62 -10.94 -15.22
CA GLU A 596 -1.37 -11.14 -16.45
C GLU A 596 -0.56 -11.95 -17.48
N LEU A 597 0.78 -11.91 -17.37
CA LEU A 597 1.79 -12.63 -18.15
C LEU A 597 2.97 -13.05 -17.26
N SER A 598 3.40 -14.31 -17.33
CA SER A 598 4.61 -14.82 -16.68
C SER A 598 5.64 -15.30 -17.70
N LEU A 599 6.91 -15.04 -17.43
CA LEU A 599 8.06 -15.49 -18.22
C LEU A 599 9.14 -16.05 -17.26
N THR A 600 9.73 -17.18 -17.62
CA THR A 600 10.86 -17.81 -16.91
C THR A 600 11.82 -18.46 -17.89
N SER A 601 13.07 -18.67 -17.49
CA SER A 601 14.01 -19.55 -18.18
C SER A 601 14.33 -20.80 -17.36
N ASP A 602 14.89 -21.83 -17.98
CA ASP A 602 15.25 -23.10 -17.33
C ASP A 602 16.49 -23.00 -16.44
N ALA A 603 17.38 -22.03 -16.70
CA ALA A 603 18.50 -21.65 -15.86
C ALA A 603 18.68 -20.12 -15.79
N ASP A 604 19.34 -19.63 -14.74
CA ASP A 604 19.72 -18.20 -14.63
C ASP A 604 21.08 -17.90 -15.27
N TYR A 605 21.89 -18.94 -15.47
CA TYR A 605 23.22 -18.86 -16.04
C TYR A 605 23.34 -19.83 -17.21
N TYR A 606 23.91 -19.33 -18.30
CA TYR A 606 24.23 -20.09 -19.49
C TYR A 606 25.71 -19.91 -19.84
N ARG A 607 26.28 -20.91 -20.50
CA ARG A 607 27.56 -20.80 -21.19
C ARG A 607 27.30 -20.41 -22.65
N PRO A 608 28.26 -19.74 -23.32
CA PRO A 608 28.22 -19.61 -24.76
C PRO A 608 28.02 -20.98 -25.43
N GLY A 609 27.00 -21.07 -26.29
CA GLY A 609 26.57 -22.29 -26.97
C GLY A 609 25.39 -23.02 -26.31
N ASP A 610 25.03 -22.71 -25.06
CA ASP A 610 23.86 -23.32 -24.40
C ASP A 610 22.56 -22.89 -25.10
N GLY A 611 21.60 -23.82 -25.17
CA GLY A 611 20.28 -23.55 -25.74
C GLY A 611 19.26 -23.30 -24.63
N PRO A 612 18.91 -22.04 -24.32
CA PRO A 612 17.97 -21.75 -23.24
C PRO A 612 16.56 -22.14 -23.65
N VAL A 613 15.74 -22.46 -22.65
CA VAL A 613 14.30 -22.70 -22.83
C VAL A 613 13.52 -21.73 -21.95
N PHE A 614 12.74 -20.89 -22.61
CA PHE A 614 11.83 -19.96 -21.96
C PHE A 614 10.43 -20.57 -21.85
N THR A 615 9.79 -20.39 -20.70
CA THR A 615 8.39 -20.79 -20.46
C THR A 615 7.55 -19.54 -20.24
N ILE A 616 6.52 -19.37 -21.07
CA ILE A 616 5.62 -18.22 -21.07
C ILE A 616 4.20 -18.69 -20.75
N THR A 617 3.46 -17.95 -19.93
CA THR A 617 2.04 -18.23 -19.65
C THR A 617 1.28 -16.92 -19.53
N SER A 618 0.20 -16.77 -20.29
CA SER A 618 -0.68 -15.60 -20.24
C SER A 618 -2.00 -15.94 -19.58
N THR A 619 -2.63 -14.97 -18.92
CA THR A 619 -3.99 -15.09 -18.38
C THR A 619 -5.08 -14.87 -19.41
N ARG A 620 -4.72 -14.34 -20.59
CA ARG A 620 -5.62 -14.06 -21.71
C ARG A 620 -5.04 -14.57 -23.02
N ASP A 621 -5.90 -14.83 -23.97
CA ASP A 621 -5.50 -15.07 -25.35
C ASP A 621 -4.78 -13.81 -25.89
N CYS A 622 -3.61 -14.00 -26.50
CA CYS A 622 -2.78 -12.91 -27.00
C CYS A 622 -1.81 -13.34 -28.08
N TYR A 623 -1.32 -12.36 -28.83
CA TYR A 623 -0.18 -12.51 -29.72
C TYR A 623 1.10 -12.14 -28.95
N LEU A 624 2.01 -13.10 -28.85
CA LEU A 624 3.26 -13.00 -28.10
C LEU A 624 4.37 -12.40 -28.97
N THR A 625 5.02 -11.35 -28.48
CA THR A 625 6.33 -10.94 -28.97
C THR A 625 7.36 -11.29 -27.91
N LEU A 626 8.30 -12.17 -28.23
CA LEU A 626 9.41 -12.54 -27.36
C LEU A 626 10.68 -11.92 -27.93
N THR A 627 11.35 -11.08 -27.15
CA THR A 627 12.55 -10.33 -27.57
C THR A 627 13.68 -10.58 -26.58
N ASN A 628 14.86 -10.96 -27.08
CA ASN A 628 16.08 -10.95 -26.29
C ASN A 628 16.77 -9.59 -26.45
N VAL A 629 17.13 -8.93 -25.36
CA VAL A 629 17.82 -7.64 -25.35
C VAL A 629 19.18 -7.83 -24.69
N ASP A 630 20.24 -7.61 -25.46
CA ASP A 630 21.61 -7.81 -24.98
C ASP A 630 22.09 -6.70 -24.03
N GLU A 631 23.30 -6.85 -23.51
CA GLU A 631 23.94 -5.87 -22.61
C GLU A 631 24.13 -4.47 -23.23
N LYS A 632 24.08 -4.38 -24.56
CA LYS A 632 24.19 -3.11 -25.32
C LYS A 632 22.81 -2.47 -25.55
N GLY A 633 21.73 -3.16 -25.17
CA GLY A 633 20.36 -2.72 -25.39
C GLY A 633 19.86 -3.01 -26.81
N GLU A 634 20.52 -3.88 -27.57
CA GLU A 634 20.08 -4.32 -28.89
C GLU A 634 19.07 -5.47 -28.75
N GLY A 635 17.85 -5.25 -29.24
CA GLY A 635 16.80 -6.25 -29.24
C GLY A 635 16.90 -7.20 -30.44
N THR A 636 16.69 -8.49 -30.21
CA THR A 636 16.46 -9.51 -31.23
C THR A 636 15.13 -10.18 -30.95
N VAL A 637 14.15 -9.97 -31.82
CA VAL A 637 12.84 -10.64 -31.71
C VAL A 637 13.00 -12.11 -32.01
N LEU A 638 12.84 -12.92 -30.97
CA LEU A 638 12.88 -14.38 -30.99
C LEU A 638 11.57 -14.97 -31.53
N LEU A 639 10.43 -14.34 -31.21
CA LEU A 639 9.10 -14.74 -31.69
C LEU A 639 8.24 -13.48 -31.91
N PRO A 640 7.51 -13.34 -33.04
CA PRO A 640 7.57 -14.20 -34.23
C PRO A 640 8.90 -14.07 -34.98
N ASN A 641 9.29 -15.12 -35.70
CA ASN A 641 10.47 -15.14 -36.55
C ASN A 641 10.17 -15.84 -37.89
N ARG A 642 11.13 -15.84 -38.83
CA ARG A 642 10.94 -16.43 -40.17
C ARG A 642 10.50 -17.90 -40.15
N PHE A 643 10.98 -18.67 -39.17
CA PHE A 643 10.72 -20.11 -39.04
C PHE A 643 9.47 -20.42 -38.21
N GLN A 644 9.06 -19.49 -37.35
CA GLN A 644 7.88 -19.60 -36.50
C GLN A 644 7.16 -18.24 -36.45
N GLN A 645 6.22 -18.04 -37.38
CA GLN A 645 5.44 -16.79 -37.49
C GLN A 645 4.18 -16.81 -36.61
N ASP A 646 3.60 -17.98 -36.36
CA ASP A 646 2.48 -18.11 -35.43
C ASP A 646 2.96 -17.82 -34.01
N ASN A 647 2.45 -16.73 -33.46
CA ASN A 647 2.76 -16.25 -32.14
C ASN A 647 1.51 -16.13 -31.24
N PHE A 648 0.37 -16.68 -31.68
CA PHE A 648 -0.82 -16.71 -30.85
C PHE A 648 -0.67 -17.74 -29.73
N ILE A 649 -0.89 -17.30 -28.49
CA ILE A 649 -0.88 -18.18 -27.31
C ILE A 649 -2.22 -18.11 -26.59
N ARG A 650 -2.67 -19.25 -26.05
CA ARG A 650 -3.94 -19.37 -25.33
C ARG A 650 -3.79 -19.07 -23.85
N ALA A 651 -4.84 -18.48 -23.28
CA ALA A 651 -4.95 -18.24 -21.85
C ALA A 651 -4.71 -19.53 -21.04
N GLY A 652 -3.83 -19.44 -20.04
CA GLY A 652 -3.54 -20.50 -19.08
C GLY A 652 -2.74 -21.68 -19.63
N VAL A 653 -2.35 -21.69 -20.91
CA VAL A 653 -1.56 -22.77 -21.51
C VAL A 653 -0.08 -22.35 -21.55
N PRO A 654 0.82 -23.02 -20.81
CA PRO A 654 2.24 -22.72 -20.87
C PRO A 654 2.83 -23.04 -22.25
N VAL A 655 3.57 -22.09 -22.81
CA VAL A 655 4.30 -22.22 -24.09
C VAL A 655 5.79 -22.24 -23.82
N ARG A 656 6.51 -23.21 -24.41
CA ARG A 656 7.97 -23.31 -24.35
C ARG A 656 8.59 -22.76 -25.63
N PHE A 657 9.60 -21.92 -25.50
CA PHE A 657 10.38 -21.37 -26.60
C PHE A 657 11.90 -21.57 -26.36
N PRO A 658 12.66 -22.16 -27.30
CA PRO A 658 12.19 -22.89 -28.46
C PRO A 658 11.30 -24.09 -28.04
N GLY A 659 10.32 -24.42 -28.87
CA GLY A 659 9.50 -25.62 -28.64
C GLY A 659 10.31 -26.91 -28.82
N PRO A 660 9.87 -28.06 -28.28
CA PRO A 660 10.61 -29.33 -28.38
C PRO A 660 10.96 -29.76 -29.81
N ASN A 661 10.15 -29.35 -30.79
CA ASN A 661 10.30 -29.67 -32.21
C ASN A 661 10.52 -28.39 -33.06
N ALA A 662 11.10 -27.34 -32.48
CA ALA A 662 11.35 -26.10 -33.22
C ALA A 662 12.24 -26.37 -34.44
N PRO A 663 11.93 -25.80 -35.61
CA PRO A 663 12.71 -26.00 -36.84
C PRO A 663 14.06 -25.25 -36.84
N PHE A 664 14.46 -24.69 -35.70
CA PHE A 664 15.69 -23.95 -35.48
C PHE A 664 16.25 -24.26 -34.09
N GLN A 665 17.56 -24.06 -33.91
CA GLN A 665 18.20 -24.07 -32.59
C GLN A 665 18.58 -22.64 -32.23
N TYR A 666 18.15 -22.18 -31.05
CA TYR A 666 18.61 -20.94 -30.46
C TYR A 666 19.72 -21.27 -29.45
N ARG A 667 20.82 -20.49 -29.48
CA ARG A 667 21.96 -20.66 -28.58
C ARG A 667 22.44 -19.30 -28.10
N MET A 668 22.81 -19.23 -26.82
CA MET A 668 23.50 -18.06 -26.27
C MET A 668 24.86 -17.92 -26.94
N LYS A 669 25.25 -16.69 -27.27
CA LYS A 669 26.47 -16.45 -28.03
C LYS A 669 27.47 -15.62 -27.24
N ASP A 670 27.12 -14.38 -26.99
CA ASP A 670 28.03 -13.41 -26.40
C ASP A 670 27.91 -13.47 -24.87
N LYS A 671 29.03 -13.31 -24.17
CA LYS A 671 29.03 -13.23 -22.70
C LYS A 671 28.45 -11.89 -22.30
N GLY A 672 27.64 -11.87 -21.25
CA GLY A 672 26.98 -10.65 -20.79
C GLY A 672 25.66 -10.91 -20.10
N LEU A 673 24.96 -9.82 -19.80
CA LEU A 673 23.57 -9.86 -19.35
C LEU A 673 22.63 -9.87 -20.54
N GLU A 674 21.57 -10.67 -20.45
CA GLU A 674 20.56 -10.81 -21.48
C GLU A 674 19.19 -10.62 -20.82
N ASN A 675 18.40 -9.66 -21.29
CA ASN A 675 17.04 -9.42 -20.82
C ASN A 675 16.06 -10.01 -21.83
N VAL A 676 15.31 -11.03 -21.42
CA VAL A 676 14.28 -11.64 -22.25
C VAL A 676 12.94 -11.01 -21.89
N VAL A 677 12.27 -10.46 -22.89
CA VAL A 677 11.06 -9.67 -22.76
C VAL A 677 9.93 -10.37 -23.50
N ALA A 678 8.86 -10.70 -22.78
CA ALA A 678 7.61 -11.19 -23.35
C ALA A 678 6.57 -10.07 -23.32
N VAL A 679 5.95 -9.81 -24.47
CA VAL A 679 4.85 -8.86 -24.62
C VAL A 679 3.66 -9.60 -25.20
N CYS A 680 2.53 -9.54 -24.50
CA CYS A 680 1.26 -10.07 -25.00
C CYS A 680 0.34 -8.93 -25.43
N SER A 681 0.03 -8.87 -26.73
CA SER A 681 -0.84 -7.88 -27.35
C SER A 681 -2.19 -8.47 -27.76
N ILE A 682 -3.25 -7.65 -27.75
CA ILE A 682 -4.52 -8.01 -28.41
C ILE A 682 -4.42 -7.98 -29.94
N ARG A 683 -3.40 -7.33 -30.51
CA ARG A 683 -3.19 -7.21 -31.96
C ARG A 683 -2.07 -8.12 -32.43
N SER A 684 -2.22 -8.68 -33.63
CA SER A 684 -1.25 -9.58 -34.25
C SER A 684 0.05 -8.89 -34.70
N ASP A 685 0.04 -7.56 -34.86
CA ASP A 685 1.21 -6.74 -35.17
C ASP A 685 2.04 -6.35 -33.93
N GLY A 686 1.69 -6.88 -32.74
CA GLY A 686 2.40 -6.62 -31.49
C GLY A 686 1.95 -5.31 -30.81
N ALA A 687 2.57 -4.96 -29.67
CA ALA A 687 2.25 -3.74 -28.91
C ALA A 687 3.30 -2.63 -29.02
N ASP A 688 4.52 -3.01 -29.41
CA ASP A 688 5.71 -2.13 -29.35
C ASP A 688 5.99 -1.42 -30.68
N GLY A 689 5.08 -1.51 -31.66
CA GLY A 689 5.28 -0.94 -33.00
C GLY A 689 6.45 -1.57 -33.77
N ILE A 690 6.87 -2.77 -33.38
CA ILE A 690 7.98 -3.49 -34.02
C ILE A 690 7.49 -4.09 -35.35
N ALA A 691 7.95 -3.53 -36.46
CA ALA A 691 7.63 -4.05 -37.79
C ALA A 691 8.52 -5.25 -38.13
N HIS A 692 7.90 -6.36 -38.53
CA HIS A 692 8.61 -7.59 -38.94
C HIS A 692 8.75 -7.67 -40.46
N ASP A 693 9.98 -7.80 -40.97
CA ASP A 693 10.27 -8.13 -42.37
C ASP A 693 11.04 -9.46 -42.45
N PHE A 694 10.30 -10.56 -42.52
CA PHE A 694 10.85 -11.92 -42.61
C PHE A 694 11.47 -12.25 -43.98
N THR A 695 11.39 -11.33 -44.95
CA THR A 695 12.07 -11.49 -46.25
C THR A 695 13.52 -11.03 -46.17
N ARG A 696 13.81 -10.00 -45.35
CA ARG A 696 15.14 -9.42 -45.17
C ARG A 696 15.98 -10.08 -44.10
N ALA A 697 15.38 -10.54 -43.00
CA ALA A 697 16.09 -11.16 -41.89
C ALA A 697 15.32 -12.33 -41.28
N ALA A 698 16.04 -13.33 -40.76
CA ALA A 698 15.44 -14.47 -40.07
C ALA A 698 14.81 -14.09 -38.72
N PHE A 699 15.44 -13.12 -38.03
CA PHE A 699 14.99 -12.52 -36.78
C PHE A 699 14.98 -11.00 -36.93
N THR A 700 14.01 -10.32 -36.33
CA THR A 700 13.94 -8.85 -36.39
C THR A 700 14.90 -8.25 -35.36
N SER A 701 15.81 -7.40 -35.82
CA SER A 701 16.68 -6.61 -34.93
C SER A 701 16.01 -5.28 -34.59
N VAL A 702 16.08 -4.88 -33.32
CA VAL A 702 15.52 -3.64 -32.77
C VAL A 702 16.66 -2.87 -32.10
N PRO A 703 17.34 -1.97 -32.83
CA PRO A 703 18.41 -1.17 -32.28
C PRO A 703 17.90 -0.27 -31.15
N ASN A 704 18.61 -0.27 -30.00
CA ASN A 704 18.25 0.53 -28.82
C ASN A 704 16.78 0.31 -28.40
N TYR A 705 16.50 -0.90 -27.93
CA TYR A 705 15.15 -1.40 -27.65
C TYR A 705 14.32 -0.43 -26.80
N THR A 706 14.87 0.08 -25.70
CA THR A 706 14.18 1.02 -24.82
C THR A 706 13.86 2.36 -25.49
N ARG A 707 14.74 2.85 -26.36
CA ARG A 707 14.44 4.05 -27.16
C ARG A 707 13.35 3.77 -28.18
N ALA A 708 13.29 2.57 -28.75
CA ALA A 708 12.21 2.16 -29.64
C ALA A 708 10.85 2.13 -28.90
N LEU A 709 10.81 1.63 -27.66
CA LEU A 709 9.63 1.72 -26.80
C LEU A 709 9.19 3.16 -26.56
N GLY A 710 10.15 4.08 -26.39
CA GLY A 710 9.88 5.51 -26.20
C GLY A 710 9.46 6.29 -27.45
N ARG A 711 9.54 5.71 -28.67
CA ARG A 711 9.21 6.39 -29.93
C ARG A 711 7.76 6.24 -30.44
N ALA A 712 7.09 5.10 -30.38
CA ALA A 712 6.55 4.56 -29.15
C ALA A 712 5.22 5.26 -28.78
N ILE A 713 5.11 5.90 -27.61
CA ILE A 713 5.81 7.14 -27.21
C ILE A 713 5.06 8.37 -27.77
N GLU A 714 5.67 9.08 -28.71
CA GLU A 714 5.08 10.21 -29.44
C GLU A 714 3.81 9.79 -30.22
N VAL A 715 2.64 10.33 -29.83
CA VAL A 715 1.42 10.19 -30.62
C VAL A 715 1.26 11.40 -31.54
N ILE A 716 1.16 11.11 -32.83
CA ILE A 716 0.71 11.99 -33.91
C ILE A 716 -0.74 12.42 -33.59
N PRO A 717 -1.10 13.72 -33.70
CA PRO A 717 -2.45 14.19 -33.40
C PRO A 717 -3.50 13.44 -34.24
N SER A 718 -4.53 12.89 -33.61
CA SER A 718 -5.72 12.41 -34.31
C SER A 718 -6.53 13.60 -34.78
N ALA A 719 -6.44 13.91 -36.08
CA ALA A 719 -7.44 14.76 -36.72
C ALA A 719 -8.80 14.03 -36.74
N ALA A 720 -9.85 14.78 -36.40
CA ALA A 720 -11.28 14.48 -36.53
C ALA A 720 -11.95 13.60 -35.44
N SER A 721 -12.69 14.26 -34.53
CA SER A 721 -14.17 14.27 -34.63
C SER A 721 -14.76 15.42 -33.83
N GLU A 722 -15.05 16.53 -34.50
CA GLU A 722 -16.26 17.30 -34.16
C GLU A 722 -17.48 16.41 -34.46
N ALA A 723 -18.51 16.55 -33.61
CA ALA A 723 -19.83 15.90 -33.64
C ALA A 723 -20.01 14.60 -32.81
N ALA A 724 -20.35 14.77 -31.52
CA ALA A 724 -21.38 13.97 -30.86
C ALA A 724 -21.97 14.75 -29.66
N VAL A 725 -23.15 15.32 -29.87
CA VAL A 725 -24.01 15.91 -28.83
C VAL A 725 -24.84 14.80 -28.17
N ALA A 726 -24.84 14.80 -26.83
CA ALA A 726 -25.85 14.25 -25.91
C ALA A 726 -26.42 12.84 -26.15
N GLY A 727 -26.04 11.91 -25.26
CA GLY A 727 -26.76 10.66 -25.01
C GLY A 727 -26.24 9.98 -23.75
N ALA A 728 -27.07 9.93 -22.71
CA ALA A 728 -26.77 9.25 -21.46
C ALA A 728 -26.53 7.75 -21.70
N GLY A 729 -25.33 7.28 -21.39
CA GLY A 729 -24.93 5.88 -21.36
C GLY A 729 -23.79 5.73 -20.37
N ASN A 730 -23.87 4.71 -19.52
CA ASN A 730 -22.89 4.38 -18.48
C ASN A 730 -21.44 4.51 -18.96
N PRO A 731 -20.49 4.96 -18.12
CA PRO A 731 -19.08 4.86 -18.47
C PRO A 731 -18.72 3.38 -18.72
N PRO A 732 -17.98 3.06 -19.79
CA PRO A 732 -17.71 1.69 -20.15
C PRO A 732 -16.90 0.96 -19.08
N SER A 733 -17.24 -0.31 -18.94
CA SER A 733 -16.52 -1.38 -18.25
C SER A 733 -15.02 -1.36 -18.54
N ILE A 734 -14.21 -1.58 -17.49
CA ILE A 734 -12.80 -2.03 -17.47
C ILE A 734 -12.08 -1.87 -18.82
N ASN A 735 -11.32 -0.78 -18.98
CA ASN A 735 -10.34 -0.64 -20.05
C ASN A 735 -9.38 -1.85 -20.00
N VAL A 736 -9.57 -2.82 -20.90
CA VAL A 736 -8.63 -3.93 -21.06
C VAL A 736 -7.35 -3.34 -21.66
N ARG A 737 -6.22 -3.47 -20.95
CA ARG A 737 -4.91 -3.02 -21.42
C ARG A 737 -4.62 -3.58 -22.82
N ALA A 738 -4.17 -2.71 -23.72
CA ALA A 738 -3.82 -3.12 -25.08
C ALA A 738 -2.71 -4.20 -25.09
N SER A 739 -1.78 -4.11 -24.14
CA SER A 739 -0.68 -5.04 -23.98
C SER A 739 -0.26 -5.25 -22.53
N ILE A 740 0.42 -6.36 -22.28
CA ILE A 740 0.99 -6.73 -20.99
C ILE A 740 2.43 -7.22 -21.19
N ARG A 741 3.34 -6.86 -20.28
CA ARG A 741 4.78 -7.18 -20.38
C ARG A 741 5.31 -7.91 -19.15
N ALA A 742 6.16 -8.90 -19.40
CA ALA A 742 7.00 -9.58 -18.42
C ALA A 742 8.43 -9.64 -18.95
N ALA A 743 9.43 -9.51 -18.06
CA ALA A 743 10.82 -9.65 -18.45
C ALA A 743 11.65 -10.32 -17.37
N ILE A 744 12.58 -11.16 -17.79
CA ILE A 744 13.57 -11.82 -16.93
C ILE A 744 14.97 -11.42 -17.38
N GLN A 745 15.91 -11.47 -16.46
CA GLN A 745 17.33 -11.29 -16.75
C GLN A 745 18.06 -12.62 -16.56
N VAL A 746 18.89 -12.98 -17.52
CA VAL A 746 19.78 -14.14 -17.46
C VAL A 746 21.22 -13.72 -17.75
N THR A 747 22.18 -14.50 -17.27
CA THR A 747 23.61 -14.19 -17.44
C THR A 747 24.29 -15.25 -18.30
N VAL A 748 25.09 -14.83 -19.28
CA VAL A 748 25.95 -15.71 -20.08
C VAL A 748 27.39 -15.54 -19.61
N ARG A 749 28.03 -16.61 -19.09
CA ARG A 749 29.39 -16.54 -18.52
C ARG A 749 30.31 -17.70 -18.89
#